data_AF-A0A1E3XCX9-F1
#
_entry.id   AF-A0A1E3XCX9-F1
#
_cell.length_a   1.000
_cell.length_b   1.000
_cell.length_c   1.000
_cell.angle_alpha   90.00
_cell.angle_beta   90.00
_cell.angle_gamma   90.00
#
_symmetry.space_group_name_H-M   'P 1'
#
loop_
_entity.id
_entity.type
_entity.pdbx_description
1 polymer ?
#
loop_
_entity_poly.entity_id
_entity_poly.type
_entity_poly.pdbx_seq_one_letter_code
_entity_poly.pdbx_strand_id
1 'polypeptide(L)'
;MSQYQFEGPQTYNQFSLNFNKRDNPYSAWRGRVYGVINESDYRVKDRGFVPERLNLAYEKGDFALPFRVEVGDYYHYFSHRTIQRSLKGVQLEMQPDIGLNAGRRMSIQFASGAKQSTWKDFRLTEDLTKGTSLLFEDPMFGLWNLNFVHNIRKGIRSKGTLHRSQNVIGLAAEKTIPAGNQRITLEGEFDHFNGDHNGVSGPATGKGRDENALYFQSSGKSDLPLTYRLRFEDYGQDYRPNGAVVTPDRRSGEAHVGWRFDSGLRVRGRFQHYRDGVERADPVDTNTVGITFSGPLLKGIVNDLSGNINAYVQDVESRNKSSNTTTQTVTASFNKPIYAGWNGQADLFYQFINNQTRNSNDTTTRQVRISGEHALRFFGFKGNIRPGVMIRQIDNINSGTDDLYPTLAVNLSKGPHSFDYDMGFNVQNARLITNDDVKTLTQNFYYRYTMENNTFGLEINGADRNPDPGRVSKSFRASVFWTHQIGKKVRLRKLFRRTTTSVPNTYITTYPSSKGKVELIELAPSADMRTIKERLARANITGAYEQANLITYEVVLLNEIEQRQRLALEHKEGILQKASMIIEFDDVSDINDVMQTFERVRKELLDRYGNPTNFFEEGEFGANLINDINSGKFIRIMEWYRPDGIIRYGIPRRLDRQIRMEVQFARNFPPENDTLWSIERVR
;
A
#
# COMPACT_ATOMS: atom_id res chain seq x y z
N MET A 1 28.53 -1.18 -12.23
CA MET A 1 28.42 -0.49 -10.92
C MET A 1 27.83 -1.47 -9.92
N SER A 2 28.27 -1.47 -8.67
CA SER A 2 27.71 -2.34 -7.61
C SER A 2 26.23 -2.03 -7.38
N GLN A 3 25.41 -3.05 -7.12
CA GLN A 3 24.00 -2.87 -6.70
C GLN A 3 23.89 -2.29 -5.27
N TYR A 4 24.99 -2.26 -4.51
CA TYR A 4 25.03 -1.72 -3.16
C TYR A 4 25.80 -0.40 -3.14
N GLN A 5 25.20 0.62 -2.51
CA GLN A 5 25.79 1.97 -2.43
C GLN A 5 27.01 2.06 -1.51
N PHE A 6 27.18 1.10 -0.59
CA PHE A 6 28.27 1.07 0.39
C PHE A 6 28.92 -0.31 0.43
N GLU A 7 30.22 -0.34 0.68
CA GLU A 7 31.05 -1.55 0.81
C GLU A 7 31.61 -1.66 2.24
N GLY A 8 32.06 -2.86 2.61
CA GLY A 8 32.64 -3.14 3.93
C GLY A 8 31.62 -3.59 4.99
N PRO A 9 32.11 -3.93 6.20
CA PRO A 9 31.25 -4.38 7.30
C PRO A 9 30.37 -3.24 7.81
N GLN A 10 29.13 -3.57 8.16
CA GLN A 10 28.11 -2.62 8.58
C GLN A 10 27.41 -3.19 9.83
N THR A 11 27.39 -2.41 10.93
CA THR A 11 26.82 -2.83 12.22
C THR A 11 25.86 -1.78 12.78
N TYR A 12 24.75 -2.24 13.36
CA TYR A 12 23.81 -1.38 14.08
C TYR A 12 22.96 -2.22 15.03
N ASN A 13 22.46 -1.59 16.10
CA ASN A 13 21.56 -2.21 17.07
C ASN A 13 20.26 -1.43 17.14
N GLN A 14 19.13 -2.09 17.00
CA GLN A 14 17.81 -1.46 17.10
C GLN A 14 17.14 -1.85 18.40
N PHE A 15 16.35 -0.95 18.97
CA PHE A 15 15.55 -1.22 20.16
C PHE A 15 14.14 -0.65 19.99
N SER A 16 13.15 -1.39 20.48
CA SER A 16 11.77 -0.91 20.58
C SER A 16 11.23 -1.22 21.97
N LEU A 17 10.73 -0.20 22.65
CA LEU A 17 9.98 -0.33 23.89
C LEU A 17 8.54 0.09 23.62
N ASN A 18 7.59 -0.79 23.92
CA ASN A 18 6.17 -0.51 23.81
C ASN A 18 5.50 -0.77 25.17
N PHE A 19 4.63 0.13 25.61
CA PHE A 19 3.78 -0.11 26.77
C PHE A 19 2.33 0.23 26.46
N ASN A 20 1.43 -0.52 27.09
CA ASN A 20 0.00 -0.30 27.04
C ASN A 20 -0.57 -0.59 28.43
N LYS A 21 -1.15 0.43 29.05
CA LYS A 21 -1.83 0.33 30.34
C LYS A 21 -3.28 0.72 30.11
N ARG A 22 -4.20 -0.20 30.37
CA ARG A 22 -5.64 0.06 30.32
C ARG A 22 -6.17 0.05 31.74
N ASP A 23 -6.63 1.20 32.21
CA ASP A 23 -7.18 1.36 33.56
C ASP A 23 -8.65 0.91 33.58
N ASN A 24 -9.40 1.22 32.52
CA ASN A 24 -10.77 0.73 32.29
C ASN A 24 -11.09 0.70 30.78
N PRO A 25 -12.29 0.25 30.34
CA PRO A 25 -12.63 0.21 28.91
C PRO A 25 -12.50 1.54 28.17
N TYR A 26 -12.61 2.66 28.86
CA TYR A 26 -12.59 4.02 28.34
C TYR A 26 -11.33 4.81 28.72
N SER A 27 -10.37 4.22 29.44
CA SER A 27 -9.15 4.92 29.86
C SER A 27 -7.91 4.07 29.59
N ALA A 28 -7.01 4.59 28.76
CA ALA A 28 -5.82 3.88 28.34
C ALA A 28 -4.63 4.83 28.12
N TRP A 29 -3.47 4.39 28.56
CA TRP A 29 -2.16 4.93 28.22
C TRP A 29 -1.45 3.99 27.27
N ARG A 30 -0.93 4.54 26.18
CA ARG A 30 -0.08 3.81 25.24
C ARG A 30 1.17 4.64 25.02
N GLY A 31 2.32 3.99 24.92
CA GLY A 31 3.51 4.70 24.51
C GLY A 31 4.55 3.79 23.90
N ARG A 32 5.42 4.42 23.12
CA ARG A 32 6.42 3.77 22.30
C ARG A 32 7.68 4.61 22.25
N VAL A 33 8.82 3.94 22.39
CA VAL A 33 10.14 4.48 22.11
C VAL A 33 10.83 3.53 21.16
N TYR A 34 11.40 4.06 20.09
CA TYR A 34 12.17 3.28 19.14
C TYR A 34 13.34 4.09 18.58
N GLY A 35 14.47 3.43 18.40
CA GLY A 35 15.67 4.03 17.85
C GLY A 35 16.73 3.01 17.51
N VAL A 36 17.84 3.53 17.03
CA VAL A 36 19.00 2.74 16.60
C VAL A 36 20.28 3.29 17.24
N ILE A 37 21.17 2.40 17.62
CA ILE A 37 22.58 2.69 17.87
C ILE A 37 23.30 2.31 16.59
N ASN A 38 23.67 3.30 15.80
CA ASN A 38 24.12 3.13 14.43
C ASN A 38 25.63 3.35 14.28
N GLU A 39 26.32 2.35 13.76
CA GLU A 39 27.72 2.45 13.31
C GLU A 39 27.84 2.20 11.80
N SER A 40 26.70 2.18 11.11
CA SER A 40 26.58 1.80 9.71
C SER A 40 26.09 2.96 8.86
N ASP A 41 26.83 3.27 7.79
CA ASP A 41 26.39 4.24 6.77
C ASP A 41 25.27 3.63 5.89
N TYR A 42 25.06 2.31 5.99
CA TYR A 42 24.03 1.56 5.28
C TYR A 42 22.61 1.78 5.87
N ARG A 43 22.48 1.85 7.21
CA ARG A 43 21.18 1.88 7.91
C ARG A 43 20.59 3.29 8.06
N VAL A 44 21.34 4.24 8.59
CA VAL A 44 20.96 5.67 8.70
C VAL A 44 22.20 6.52 8.42
N LYS A 45 22.02 7.75 7.93
CA LYS A 45 23.13 8.69 7.73
C LYS A 45 23.82 9.11 9.04
N ASP A 46 23.09 9.10 10.14
CA ASP A 46 23.58 9.55 11.44
C ASP A 46 24.24 8.41 12.22
N ARG A 47 25.47 8.62 12.71
CA ARG A 47 26.14 7.67 13.63
C ARG A 47 25.74 7.89 15.09
N GLY A 48 25.93 6.88 15.93
CA GLY A 48 25.62 6.88 17.35
C GLY A 48 24.15 6.59 17.65
N PHE A 49 23.66 7.08 18.80
CA PHE A 49 22.25 6.92 19.19
C PHE A 49 21.35 7.86 18.37
N VAL A 50 20.40 7.29 17.63
CA VAL A 50 19.43 7.99 16.79
C VAL A 50 18.03 7.61 17.27
N PRO A 51 17.36 8.46 18.06
CA PRO A 51 15.96 8.26 18.39
C PRO A 51 15.11 8.52 17.14
N GLU A 52 14.49 7.46 16.62
CA GLU A 52 13.70 7.52 15.40
C GLU A 52 12.22 7.80 15.71
N ARG A 53 11.69 7.21 16.78
CA ARG A 53 10.29 7.38 17.20
C ARG A 53 10.12 7.52 18.71
N LEU A 54 9.21 8.42 19.09
CA LEU A 54 8.74 8.64 20.46
C LEU A 54 7.24 8.92 20.37
N ASN A 55 6.39 8.12 20.99
CA ASN A 55 4.94 8.37 21.04
C ASN A 55 4.42 8.12 22.44
N LEU A 56 3.52 8.98 22.89
CA LEU A 56 2.73 8.83 24.10
C LEU A 56 1.30 9.25 23.79
N ALA A 57 0.36 8.34 23.98
CA ALA A 57 -1.06 8.58 23.81
C ALA A 57 -1.80 8.30 25.12
N TYR A 58 -2.71 9.21 25.47
CA TYR A 58 -3.64 9.04 26.58
C TYR A 58 -5.06 9.27 26.10
N GLU A 59 -5.93 8.32 26.39
CA GLU A 59 -7.35 8.35 26.03
C GLU A 59 -8.18 8.28 27.30
N LYS A 60 -9.22 9.12 27.37
CA LYS A 60 -10.19 9.14 28.46
C LYS A 60 -11.59 9.43 27.92
N GLY A 61 -12.40 8.38 27.80
CA GLY A 61 -13.78 8.42 27.32
C GLY A 61 -14.85 8.43 28.41
N ASP A 62 -14.48 8.26 29.68
CA ASP A 62 -15.40 8.31 30.84
C ASP A 62 -15.48 9.70 31.50
N PHE A 63 -15.01 10.73 30.80
CA PHE A 63 -15.02 12.12 31.25
C PHE A 63 -16.19 12.89 30.62
N ALA A 64 -16.61 14.00 31.24
CA ALA A 64 -17.71 14.83 30.72
C ALA A 64 -17.45 15.33 29.28
N LEU A 65 -16.18 15.52 28.94
CA LEU A 65 -15.70 15.72 27.58
C LEU A 65 -14.69 14.62 27.26
N PRO A 66 -15.11 13.53 26.60
CA PRO A 66 -14.19 12.49 26.11
C PRO A 66 -13.06 13.09 25.28
N PHE A 67 -11.83 12.66 25.55
CA PHE A 67 -10.66 13.17 24.82
C PHE A 67 -9.58 12.11 24.59
N ARG A 68 -8.76 12.38 23.58
CA ARG A 68 -7.51 11.68 23.31
C ARG A 68 -6.41 12.71 23.06
N VAL A 69 -5.29 12.55 23.74
CA VAL A 69 -4.09 13.36 23.51
C VAL A 69 -2.94 12.46 23.06
N GLU A 70 -2.21 12.90 22.04
CA GLU A 70 -1.00 12.26 21.55
C GLU A 70 0.15 13.25 21.56
N VAL A 71 1.32 12.80 22.02
CA VAL A 71 2.55 13.57 22.09
C VAL A 71 3.67 12.74 21.45
N GLY A 72 4.52 13.40 20.68
CA GLY A 72 5.60 12.78 19.93
C GLY A 72 5.22 12.53 18.47
N ASP A 73 5.55 11.36 17.93
CA ASP A 73 5.16 10.90 16.60
C ASP A 73 3.68 10.54 16.60
N TYR A 74 2.89 11.25 15.79
CA TYR A 74 1.49 10.90 15.52
C TYR A 74 1.20 10.98 14.02
N TYR A 75 0.18 10.25 13.59
CA TYR A 75 -0.28 10.29 12.21
C TYR A 75 -1.45 11.26 12.12
N HIS A 76 -1.28 12.32 11.32
CA HIS A 76 -2.28 13.36 11.18
C HIS A 76 -3.03 13.24 9.85
N TYR A 77 -4.35 13.17 9.93
CA TYR A 77 -5.24 13.05 8.79
C TYR A 77 -6.53 13.85 9.03
N PHE A 78 -6.83 14.76 8.10
CA PHE A 78 -8.12 15.45 8.04
C PHE A 78 -8.88 15.07 6.78
N SER A 79 -8.19 15.13 5.64
CA SER A 79 -8.65 14.62 4.36
C SER A 79 -7.45 14.41 3.44
N HIS A 80 -7.68 13.73 2.31
CA HIS A 80 -6.65 13.50 1.30
C HIS A 80 -6.10 14.80 0.67
N ARG A 81 -6.92 15.86 0.64
CA ARG A 81 -6.65 17.13 -0.06
C ARG A 81 -6.16 18.24 0.86
N THR A 82 -6.44 18.14 2.16
CA THR A 82 -5.94 19.11 3.13
C THR A 82 -4.61 18.66 3.76
N ILE A 83 -4.60 17.51 4.45
CA ILE A 83 -3.42 16.98 5.12
C ILE A 83 -3.53 15.48 5.44
N GLN A 84 -2.49 14.75 5.03
CA GLN A 84 -2.30 13.32 5.23
C GLN A 84 -0.80 13.02 5.47
N ARG A 85 -0.32 13.08 6.71
CA ARG A 85 1.12 12.89 7.02
C ARG A 85 1.44 12.58 8.48
N SER A 86 2.58 11.96 8.70
CA SER A 86 3.19 11.84 10.02
C SER A 86 3.84 13.14 10.50
N LEU A 87 3.63 13.48 11.78
CA LEU A 87 4.18 14.66 12.44
C LEU A 87 4.83 14.30 13.78
N LYS A 88 5.83 15.08 14.19
CA LYS A 88 6.41 15.08 15.53
C LYS A 88 5.91 16.32 16.28
N GLY A 89 5.06 16.13 17.29
CA GLY A 89 4.42 17.22 18.03
C GLY A 89 3.30 16.75 18.96
N VAL A 90 2.15 17.43 18.93
CA VAL A 90 0.98 17.13 19.76
C VAL A 90 -0.30 17.11 18.92
N GLN A 91 -1.19 16.18 19.23
CA GLN A 91 -2.58 16.15 18.75
C GLN A 91 -3.54 16.00 19.94
N LEU A 92 -4.65 16.72 19.89
CA LEU A 92 -5.76 16.63 20.83
C LEU A 92 -7.05 16.41 20.05
N GLU A 93 -7.79 15.37 20.40
CA GLU A 93 -9.14 15.10 19.93
C GLU A 93 -10.10 15.16 21.10
N MET A 94 -11.25 15.80 20.91
CA MET A 94 -12.33 15.90 21.89
C MET A 94 -13.65 15.54 21.22
N GLN A 95 -14.49 14.78 21.92
CA GLN A 95 -15.79 14.33 21.40
C GLN A 95 -16.91 14.81 22.34
N PRO A 96 -17.30 16.10 22.26
CA PRO A 96 -18.34 16.65 23.13
C PRO A 96 -19.68 15.94 22.91
N ASP A 97 -20.32 15.58 24.02
CA ASP A 97 -21.74 15.21 24.00
C ASP A 97 -22.55 16.50 23.90
N ILE A 98 -23.12 16.73 22.72
CA ILE A 98 -23.93 17.92 22.42
C ILE A 98 -25.37 17.80 22.93
N GLY A 99 -25.74 16.74 23.66
CA GLY A 99 -27.07 16.59 24.26
C GLY A 99 -28.22 16.57 23.26
N LEU A 100 -27.91 16.43 21.97
CA LEU A 100 -28.90 16.41 20.90
C LEU A 100 -29.46 14.99 20.78
N ASN A 101 -30.64 14.77 21.35
CA ASN A 101 -31.46 13.58 21.14
C ASN A 101 -31.70 13.35 19.64
N ALA A 102 -30.86 12.54 18.96
CA ALA A 102 -31.11 11.89 17.66
C ALA A 102 -29.86 11.23 17.02
N GLY A 103 -28.89 10.71 17.80
CA GLY A 103 -27.74 10.00 17.21
C GLY A 103 -26.75 10.90 16.45
N ARG A 104 -26.72 12.21 16.76
CA ARG A 104 -25.71 13.14 16.26
C ARG A 104 -24.40 12.98 17.02
N ARG A 105 -23.27 13.11 16.33
CA ARG A 105 -21.94 13.07 16.96
C ARG A 105 -21.08 14.22 16.48
N MET A 106 -20.19 14.68 17.34
CA MET A 106 -19.25 15.74 17.02
C MET A 106 -17.86 15.39 17.54
N SER A 107 -16.84 15.69 16.75
CA SER A 107 -15.44 15.56 17.14
C SER A 107 -14.67 16.81 16.73
N ILE A 108 -13.86 17.33 17.64
CA ILE A 108 -13.00 18.48 17.42
C ILE A 108 -11.56 18.02 17.58
N GLN A 109 -10.73 18.27 16.57
CA GLN A 109 -9.32 17.91 16.58
C GLN A 109 -8.44 19.15 16.45
N PHE A 110 -7.37 19.18 17.23
CA PHE A 110 -6.29 20.16 17.14
C PHE A 110 -4.97 19.43 16.96
N ALA A 111 -4.12 19.93 16.08
CA ALA A 111 -2.80 19.36 15.86
C ALA A 111 -1.75 20.45 15.69
N SER A 112 -0.55 20.16 16.16
CA SER A 112 0.64 20.99 15.96
C SER A 112 1.86 20.09 15.92
N GLY A 113 2.71 20.22 14.92
CA GLY A 113 3.91 19.40 14.82
C GLY A 113 4.73 19.67 13.57
N ALA A 114 5.96 19.16 13.54
CA ALA A 114 6.82 19.27 12.37
C ALA A 114 7.11 17.91 11.74
N LYS A 115 7.27 17.87 10.41
CA LYS A 115 7.73 16.66 9.72
C LYS A 115 9.24 16.65 9.66
N GLN A 116 9.82 15.68 10.36
CA GLN A 116 11.22 15.35 10.28
C GLN A 116 11.37 13.84 10.43
N SER A 117 12.45 13.27 9.90
CA SER A 117 12.68 11.81 9.94
C SER A 117 13.12 11.33 11.32
N THR A 118 13.90 12.11 12.07
CA THR A 118 14.50 11.70 13.36
C THR A 118 14.26 12.73 14.45
N TRP A 119 14.45 12.32 15.71
CA TRP A 119 14.44 13.24 16.86
C TRP A 119 15.82 13.85 17.17
N LYS A 120 16.89 13.33 16.55
CA LYS A 120 18.29 13.69 16.86
C LYS A 120 18.59 15.18 16.66
N ASP A 121 17.97 15.81 15.68
CA ASP A 121 18.11 17.24 15.38
C ASP A 121 16.74 17.93 15.27
N PHE A 122 15.78 17.51 16.10
CA PHE A 122 14.41 17.98 15.98
C PHE A 122 14.28 19.50 16.14
N ARG A 123 13.77 20.16 15.10
CA ARG A 123 13.53 21.60 15.10
C ARG A 123 12.12 21.91 14.63
N LEU A 124 11.25 22.23 15.59
CA LEU A 124 9.85 22.54 15.33
C LEU A 124 9.66 23.59 14.22
N THR A 125 10.56 24.57 14.10
CA THR A 125 10.43 25.67 13.12
C THR A 125 10.81 25.32 11.67
N GLU A 126 11.31 24.11 11.40
CA GLU A 126 11.75 23.75 10.04
C GLU A 126 10.58 23.39 9.12
N ASP A 127 9.54 22.71 9.59
CA ASP A 127 8.33 22.44 8.79
C ASP A 127 7.11 22.30 9.71
N LEU A 128 6.80 23.38 10.44
CA LEU A 128 5.71 23.44 11.41
C LEU A 128 4.37 23.41 10.68
N THR A 129 3.51 22.50 11.11
CA THR A 129 2.12 22.41 10.68
C THR A 129 1.22 22.54 11.89
N LYS A 130 0.17 23.33 11.78
CA LYS A 130 -0.92 23.46 12.76
C LYS A 130 -2.22 23.16 12.04
N GLY A 131 -3.14 22.48 12.71
CA GLY A 131 -4.42 22.13 12.12
C GLY A 131 -5.54 22.11 13.15
N THR A 132 -6.74 22.46 12.69
CA THR A 132 -7.99 22.29 13.42
C THR A 132 -9.00 21.61 12.50
N SER A 133 -9.74 20.63 13.01
CA SER A 133 -10.82 19.96 12.28
C SER A 133 -12.06 19.84 13.16
N LEU A 134 -13.22 20.08 12.56
CA LEU A 134 -14.54 19.87 13.14
C LEU A 134 -15.28 18.83 12.31
N LEU A 135 -15.49 17.66 12.89
CA LEU A 135 -16.26 16.57 12.32
C LEU A 135 -17.65 16.53 12.97
N PHE A 136 -18.68 16.47 12.15
CA PHE A 136 -20.08 16.38 12.56
C PHE A 136 -20.78 15.26 11.81
N GLU A 137 -21.38 14.32 12.55
CA GLU A 137 -22.18 13.22 12.00
C GLU A 137 -23.65 13.46 12.34
N ASP A 138 -24.51 13.50 11.31
CA ASP A 138 -25.95 13.63 11.45
C ASP A 138 -26.67 12.58 10.58
N PRO A 139 -27.65 11.83 11.11
CA PRO A 139 -28.35 10.80 10.33
C PRO A 139 -29.07 11.31 9.08
N MET A 140 -29.52 12.57 9.08
CA MET A 140 -30.22 13.20 7.97
C MET A 140 -29.24 13.84 6.97
N PHE A 141 -28.18 14.51 7.44
CA PHE A 141 -27.26 15.26 6.59
C PHE A 141 -25.97 14.53 6.22
N GLY A 142 -25.68 13.40 6.87
CA GLY A 142 -24.45 12.64 6.69
C GLY A 142 -23.30 13.16 7.57
N LEU A 143 -22.08 12.82 7.16
CA LEU A 143 -20.83 13.25 7.78
C LEU A 143 -20.37 14.56 7.13
N TRP A 144 -19.98 15.54 7.94
CA TRP A 144 -19.43 16.82 7.50
C TRP A 144 -18.13 17.09 8.24
N ASN A 145 -17.11 17.54 7.51
CA ASN A 145 -15.80 17.86 8.06
C ASN A 145 -15.35 19.24 7.60
N LEU A 146 -15.10 20.15 8.55
CA LEU A 146 -14.49 21.45 8.30
C LEU A 146 -13.06 21.45 8.81
N ASN A 147 -12.11 21.72 7.92
CA ASN A 147 -10.69 21.62 8.17
C ASN A 147 -10.02 22.98 7.97
N PHE A 148 -9.06 23.30 8.84
CA PHE A 148 -8.14 24.41 8.68
C PHE A 148 -6.72 23.91 8.95
N VAL A 149 -5.80 24.16 8.02
CA VAL A 149 -4.39 23.79 8.15
C VAL A 149 -3.51 24.99 7.82
N HIS A 150 -2.53 25.24 8.67
CA HIS A 150 -1.50 26.25 8.47
C HIS A 150 -0.12 25.60 8.49
N ASN A 151 0.72 25.88 7.49
CA ASN A 151 2.08 25.36 7.42
C ASN A 151 3.11 26.49 7.24
N ILE A 152 4.20 26.41 8.01
CA ILE A 152 5.34 27.31 7.90
C ILE A 152 6.64 26.50 7.76
N ARG A 153 7.50 26.91 6.83
CA ARG A 153 8.88 26.42 6.72
C ARG A 153 9.85 27.59 6.58
N LYS A 154 10.99 27.53 7.28
CA LYS A 154 12.11 28.46 7.07
C LYS A 154 12.82 28.17 5.74
N GLY A 155 13.17 29.22 4.99
CA GLY A 155 13.95 29.07 3.76
C GLY A 155 15.38 28.65 4.07
N ILE A 156 15.92 27.74 3.27
CA ILE A 156 17.31 27.27 3.37
C ILE A 156 18.01 27.61 2.05
N ARG A 157 18.90 28.61 2.09
CA ARG A 157 19.64 29.10 0.92
C ARG A 157 20.45 28.01 0.24
N SER A 158 21.12 27.15 1.01
CA SER A 158 21.92 26.03 0.47
C SER A 158 21.10 24.97 -0.26
N LYS A 159 19.77 24.93 -0.02
CA LYS A 159 18.83 24.02 -0.69
C LYS A 159 17.98 24.73 -1.75
N GLY A 160 18.25 26.02 -2.03
CA GLY A 160 17.44 26.82 -2.94
C GLY A 160 15.98 26.97 -2.53
N THR A 161 15.65 26.81 -1.23
CA THR A 161 14.26 26.89 -0.76
C THR A 161 13.98 28.26 -0.15
N LEU A 162 12.85 28.86 -0.52
CA LEU A 162 12.36 30.08 0.12
C LEU A 162 11.55 29.76 1.38
N HIS A 163 11.41 30.77 2.25
CA HIS A 163 10.45 30.73 3.36
C HIS A 163 9.07 30.36 2.81
N ARG A 164 8.27 29.58 3.53
CA ARG A 164 6.92 29.21 3.10
C ARG A 164 5.96 29.49 4.25
N SER A 165 4.82 30.10 3.93
CA SER A 165 3.66 30.25 4.80
C SER A 165 2.42 30.01 3.95
N GLN A 166 1.56 29.09 4.36
CA GLN A 166 0.35 28.75 3.59
C GLN A 166 -0.77 28.27 4.51
N ASN A 167 -1.99 28.49 4.06
CA ASN A 167 -3.23 28.13 4.71
C ASN A 167 -4.08 27.29 3.75
N VAL A 168 -4.81 26.33 4.31
CA VAL A 168 -5.81 25.55 3.58
C VAL A 168 -7.05 25.45 4.43
N ILE A 169 -8.19 25.83 3.87
CA ILE A 169 -9.51 25.62 4.46
C ILE A 169 -10.23 24.60 3.58
N GLY A 170 -10.80 23.57 4.19
CA GLY A 170 -11.48 22.50 3.49
C GLY A 170 -12.83 22.17 4.08
N LEU A 171 -13.83 21.96 3.24
CA LEU A 171 -15.15 21.46 3.62
C LEU A 171 -15.41 20.16 2.87
N ALA A 172 -15.46 19.04 3.61
CA ALA A 172 -15.80 17.74 3.08
C ALA A 172 -17.16 17.26 3.61
N ALA A 173 -17.89 16.50 2.81
CA ALA A 173 -19.15 15.88 3.19
C ALA A 173 -19.28 14.48 2.60
N GLU A 174 -19.87 13.56 3.36
CA GLU A 174 -20.20 12.22 2.91
C GLU A 174 -21.63 11.84 3.33
N LYS A 175 -22.40 11.26 2.42
CA LYS A 175 -23.73 10.72 2.72
C LYS A 175 -24.02 9.46 1.93
N THR A 176 -24.48 8.42 2.63
CA THR A 176 -25.03 7.21 1.99
C THR A 176 -26.54 7.29 1.92
N ILE A 177 -27.09 7.21 0.70
CA ILE A 177 -28.53 7.31 0.41
C ILE A 177 -29.02 5.96 -0.14
N PRO A 178 -30.09 5.37 0.43
CA PRO A 178 -30.74 4.22 -0.19
C PRO A 178 -31.54 4.67 -1.42
N ALA A 179 -31.30 4.01 -2.56
CA ALA A 179 -32.00 4.22 -3.82
C ALA A 179 -32.42 2.86 -4.40
N GLY A 180 -33.67 2.45 -4.12
CA GLY A 180 -34.15 1.11 -4.45
C GLY A 180 -33.31 0.03 -3.75
N ASN A 181 -32.81 -0.95 -4.51
CA ASN A 181 -31.93 -2.00 -3.99
C ASN A 181 -30.47 -1.54 -3.85
N GLN A 182 -30.15 -0.28 -4.16
CA GLN A 182 -28.80 0.26 -4.10
C GLN A 182 -28.60 1.20 -2.93
N ARG A 183 -27.35 1.25 -2.46
CA ARG A 183 -26.85 2.24 -1.53
C ARG A 183 -25.83 3.08 -2.29
N ILE A 184 -26.14 4.36 -2.42
CA ILE A 184 -25.30 5.33 -3.12
C ILE A 184 -24.58 6.17 -2.08
N THR A 185 -23.27 6.08 -2.04
CA THR A 185 -22.43 6.95 -1.22
C THR A 185 -21.96 8.12 -2.07
N LEU A 186 -22.32 9.33 -1.62
CA LEU A 186 -21.89 10.59 -2.20
C LEU A 186 -20.83 11.20 -1.29
N GLU A 187 -19.68 11.52 -1.86
CA GLU A 187 -18.60 12.26 -1.22
C GLU A 187 -18.36 13.55 -2.00
N GLY A 188 -18.12 14.65 -1.29
CA GLY A 188 -17.72 15.92 -1.89
C GLY A 188 -16.71 16.63 -1.00
N GLU A 189 -15.78 17.35 -1.61
CA GLU A 189 -14.84 18.19 -0.90
C GLU A 189 -14.55 19.46 -1.71
N PHE A 190 -14.58 20.61 -1.03
CA PHE A 190 -14.16 21.89 -1.58
C PHE A 190 -13.09 22.48 -0.66
N ASP A 191 -11.96 22.85 -1.23
CA ASP A 191 -10.85 23.43 -0.49
C ASP A 191 -10.39 24.75 -1.11
N HIS A 192 -9.93 25.65 -0.26
CA HIS A 192 -9.29 26.90 -0.64
C HIS A 192 -7.88 26.95 -0.06
N PHE A 193 -6.89 27.09 -0.95
CA PHE A 193 -5.49 27.29 -0.64
C PHE A 193 -5.13 28.77 -0.73
N ASN A 194 -4.36 29.26 0.24
CA ASN A 194 -3.78 30.60 0.20
C ASN A 194 -2.36 30.60 0.80
N GLY A 195 -1.37 31.04 0.03
CA GLY A 195 -0.02 31.32 0.47
C GLY A 195 1.06 30.81 -0.47
N ASP A 196 2.17 30.38 0.11
CA ASP A 196 3.39 30.04 -0.62
C ASP A 196 3.51 28.55 -0.91
N HIS A 197 4.06 28.20 -2.08
CA HIS A 197 4.56 26.86 -2.42
C HIS A 197 5.94 26.95 -3.10
N ASN A 198 6.46 25.82 -3.59
CA ASN A 198 7.79 25.77 -4.22
C ASN A 198 7.82 26.34 -5.65
N GLY A 199 6.72 26.91 -6.14
CA GLY A 199 6.57 27.44 -7.49
C GLY A 199 6.57 26.38 -8.61
N VAL A 200 6.32 26.83 -9.84
CA VAL A 200 6.30 26.00 -11.06
C VAL A 200 7.62 26.14 -11.83
N SER A 201 8.08 27.36 -12.03
CA SER A 201 9.34 27.69 -12.74
C SER A 201 10.44 28.17 -11.79
N GLY A 202 10.27 27.88 -10.49
CA GLY A 202 11.22 28.22 -9.44
C GLY A 202 10.53 28.77 -8.18
N PRO A 203 11.21 28.78 -7.03
CA PRO A 203 10.62 29.10 -5.72
C PRO A 203 9.91 30.45 -5.63
N ALA A 204 10.36 31.46 -6.39
CA ALA A 204 9.78 32.79 -6.39
C ALA A 204 8.39 32.84 -7.06
N THR A 205 8.10 31.92 -7.99
CA THR A 205 6.83 31.90 -8.72
C THR A 205 5.66 31.42 -7.87
N GLY A 206 5.91 30.70 -6.78
CA GLY A 206 4.89 30.20 -5.86
C GLY A 206 4.73 31.06 -4.62
N LYS A 207 4.76 32.40 -4.76
CA LYS A 207 4.60 33.33 -3.64
C LYS A 207 3.24 33.99 -3.63
N GLY A 208 2.62 34.00 -2.45
CA GLY A 208 1.33 34.68 -2.23
C GLY A 208 0.25 34.28 -3.22
N ARG A 209 0.12 32.98 -3.50
CA ARG A 209 -0.86 32.44 -4.43
C ARG A 209 -2.14 32.05 -3.72
N ASP A 210 -3.24 32.01 -4.46
CA ASP A 210 -4.50 31.49 -3.98
C ASP A 210 -5.10 30.59 -5.05
N GLU A 211 -5.74 29.50 -4.63
CA GLU A 211 -6.33 28.56 -5.56
C GLU A 211 -7.38 27.68 -4.88
N ASN A 212 -8.33 27.15 -5.65
CA ASN A 212 -9.34 26.22 -5.15
C ASN A 212 -9.09 24.78 -5.61
N ALA A 213 -9.67 23.85 -4.86
CA ALA A 213 -9.78 22.45 -5.24
C ALA A 213 -11.23 21.98 -5.07
N LEU A 214 -11.66 21.13 -6.00
CA LEU A 214 -12.96 20.50 -5.97
C LEU A 214 -12.79 18.99 -6.15
N TYR A 215 -13.53 18.23 -5.34
CA TYR A 215 -13.72 16.80 -5.50
C TYR A 215 -15.17 16.41 -5.33
N PHE A 216 -15.58 15.47 -6.16
CA PHE A 216 -16.84 14.78 -6.04
C PHE A 216 -16.67 13.30 -6.38
N GLN A 217 -17.32 12.44 -5.61
CA GLN A 217 -17.42 11.02 -5.91
C GLN A 217 -18.83 10.52 -5.62
N SER A 218 -19.35 9.71 -6.52
CA SER A 218 -20.56 8.93 -6.32
C SER A 218 -20.22 7.47 -6.53
N SER A 219 -20.45 6.64 -5.51
CA SER A 219 -20.25 5.20 -5.61
C SER A 219 -21.53 4.46 -5.23
N GLY A 220 -21.88 3.46 -6.04
CA GLY A 220 -23.05 2.63 -5.81
C GLY A 220 -22.66 1.21 -5.48
N LYS A 221 -23.28 0.69 -4.42
CA LYS A 221 -23.19 -0.72 -4.06
C LYS A 221 -24.53 -1.26 -3.61
N SER A 222 -24.84 -2.50 -3.98
CA SER A 222 -26.15 -3.09 -3.75
C SER A 222 -26.07 -4.60 -3.49
N ASP A 223 -27.23 -5.19 -3.17
CA ASP A 223 -27.44 -6.64 -3.27
C ASP A 223 -27.44 -7.11 -4.74
N LEU A 224 -27.64 -6.21 -5.71
CA LEU A 224 -27.43 -6.52 -7.11
C LEU A 224 -25.92 -6.71 -7.36
N PRO A 225 -25.53 -7.55 -8.33
CA PRO A 225 -24.13 -7.76 -8.70
C PRO A 225 -23.44 -6.54 -9.34
N LEU A 226 -24.11 -5.39 -9.40
CA LEU A 226 -23.63 -4.14 -9.98
C LEU A 226 -22.90 -3.28 -8.94
N THR A 227 -21.72 -2.80 -9.32
CA THR A 227 -20.96 -1.76 -8.62
C THR A 227 -20.61 -0.64 -9.60
N TYR A 228 -20.63 0.60 -9.16
CA TYR A 228 -20.11 1.70 -9.98
C TYR A 228 -19.44 2.78 -9.13
N ARG A 229 -18.58 3.57 -9.78
CA ARG A 229 -17.94 4.75 -9.22
C ARG A 229 -17.82 5.81 -10.30
N LEU A 230 -18.31 7.00 -10.00
CA LEU A 230 -18.07 8.22 -10.76
C LEU A 230 -17.25 9.14 -9.87
N ARG A 231 -16.17 9.73 -10.40
CA ARG A 231 -15.30 10.64 -9.67
C ARG A 231 -14.94 11.82 -10.57
N PHE A 232 -14.91 13.00 -9.98
CA PHE A 232 -14.46 14.22 -10.62
C PHE A 232 -13.54 14.98 -9.67
N GLU A 233 -12.44 15.51 -10.20
CA GLU A 233 -11.50 16.36 -9.48
C GLU A 233 -11.08 17.55 -10.33
N ASP A 234 -10.93 18.71 -9.72
CA ASP A 234 -10.38 19.91 -10.35
C ASP A 234 -9.45 20.60 -9.36
N TYR A 235 -8.17 20.68 -9.71
CA TYR A 235 -7.13 21.32 -8.90
C TYR A 235 -6.41 22.35 -9.74
N GLY A 236 -6.45 23.62 -9.32
CA GLY A 236 -5.69 24.65 -10.01
C GLY A 236 -4.18 24.51 -9.85
N GLN A 237 -3.43 25.30 -10.60
CA GLN A 237 -1.98 25.19 -10.69
C GLN A 237 -1.26 25.42 -9.34
N ASP A 238 -1.78 26.35 -8.56
CA ASP A 238 -1.19 26.81 -7.30
C ASP A 238 -1.79 26.09 -6.07
N TYR A 239 -2.82 25.24 -6.24
CA TYR A 239 -3.33 24.39 -5.17
C TYR A 239 -2.30 23.30 -4.82
N ARG A 240 -1.37 23.65 -3.92
CA ARG A 240 -0.24 22.80 -3.51
C ARG A 240 -0.07 22.73 -1.98
N PRO A 241 -1.09 22.30 -1.21
CA PRO A 241 -0.94 22.09 0.22
C PRO A 241 0.24 21.18 0.58
N ASN A 242 0.96 21.53 1.66
CA ASN A 242 2.10 20.76 2.14
C ASN A 242 1.60 19.65 3.05
N GLY A 243 1.49 18.44 2.50
CA GLY A 243 0.95 17.29 3.21
C GLY A 243 -0.31 16.73 2.59
N ALA A 244 -0.88 17.38 1.58
CA ALA A 244 -1.90 16.75 0.74
C ALA A 244 -1.26 15.86 -0.32
N VAL A 245 -2.01 14.88 -0.81
CA VAL A 245 -1.58 13.96 -1.86
C VAL A 245 -2.39 14.27 -3.12
N VAL A 246 -2.15 15.45 -3.69
CA VAL A 246 -2.83 15.92 -4.90
C VAL A 246 -1.82 16.15 -6.03
N THR A 247 -2.25 15.95 -7.26
CA THR A 247 -1.51 16.41 -8.43
C THR A 247 -2.00 17.80 -8.79
N PRO A 248 -1.20 18.86 -8.64
CA PRO A 248 -1.63 20.22 -8.95
C PRO A 248 -1.80 20.41 -10.46
N ASP A 249 -2.56 21.44 -10.87
CA ASP A 249 -2.78 21.78 -12.28
C ASP A 249 -3.46 20.65 -13.07
N ARG A 250 -4.39 19.92 -12.43
CA ARG A 250 -5.03 18.72 -12.98
C ARG A 250 -6.55 18.81 -12.85
N ARG A 251 -7.22 18.52 -13.96
CA ARG A 251 -8.65 18.18 -13.99
C ARG A 251 -8.82 16.71 -14.35
N SER A 252 -9.70 16.00 -13.66
CA SER A 252 -9.92 14.59 -13.91
C SER A 252 -11.38 14.15 -13.79
N GLY A 253 -11.76 13.18 -14.62
CA GLY A 253 -13.02 12.48 -14.57
C GLY A 253 -12.81 10.99 -14.71
N GLU A 254 -13.35 10.20 -13.79
CA GLU A 254 -13.23 8.74 -13.79
C GLU A 254 -14.61 8.11 -13.67
N ALA A 255 -14.85 7.07 -14.46
CA ALA A 255 -16.06 6.25 -14.41
C ALA A 255 -15.69 4.78 -14.41
N HIS A 256 -16.19 4.03 -13.43
CA HIS A 256 -16.03 2.58 -13.34
C HIS A 256 -17.38 1.92 -13.17
N VAL A 257 -17.57 0.82 -13.87
CA VAL A 257 -18.76 -0.02 -13.74
C VAL A 257 -18.29 -1.46 -13.65
N GLY A 258 -18.86 -2.23 -12.71
CA GLY A 258 -18.52 -3.62 -12.50
C GLY A 258 -19.75 -4.48 -12.34
N TRP A 259 -19.72 -5.68 -12.90
CA TRP A 259 -20.77 -6.69 -12.79
C TRP A 259 -20.15 -8.02 -12.34
N ARG A 260 -20.79 -8.70 -11.38
CA ARG A 260 -20.40 -10.03 -10.89
C ARG A 260 -21.44 -11.07 -11.28
N PHE A 261 -21.04 -12.05 -12.08
CA PHE A 261 -21.91 -13.15 -12.48
C PHE A 261 -22.00 -14.22 -11.39
N ASP A 262 -23.08 -15.00 -11.40
CA ASP A 262 -23.28 -16.13 -10.47
C ASP A 262 -22.21 -17.23 -10.62
N SER A 263 -21.50 -17.26 -11.74
CA SER A 263 -20.33 -18.12 -11.95
C SER A 263 -19.14 -17.75 -11.06
N GLY A 264 -19.13 -16.56 -10.47
CA GLY A 264 -18.00 -15.94 -9.76
C GLY A 264 -17.17 -15.02 -10.66
N LEU A 265 -17.40 -15.03 -11.98
CA LEU A 265 -16.72 -14.14 -12.92
C LEU A 265 -17.10 -12.67 -12.63
N ARG A 266 -16.13 -11.78 -12.64
CA ARG A 266 -16.33 -10.34 -12.54
C ARG A 266 -15.86 -9.67 -13.83
N VAL A 267 -16.65 -8.73 -14.32
CA VAL A 267 -16.30 -7.82 -15.41
C VAL A 267 -16.29 -6.41 -14.87
N ARG A 268 -15.26 -5.63 -15.18
CA ARG A 268 -15.15 -4.21 -14.81
C ARG A 268 -14.76 -3.40 -16.04
N GLY A 269 -15.56 -2.40 -16.39
CA GLY A 269 -15.17 -1.34 -17.32
C GLY A 269 -14.60 -0.14 -16.57
N ARG A 270 -13.64 0.55 -17.19
CA ARG A 270 -13.12 1.84 -16.74
C ARG A 270 -13.03 2.83 -17.89
N PHE A 271 -13.33 4.08 -17.59
CA PHE A 271 -13.08 5.25 -18.41
C PHE A 271 -12.43 6.30 -17.51
N GLN A 272 -11.31 6.88 -17.95
CA GLN A 272 -10.57 7.90 -17.22
C GLN A 272 -10.16 8.99 -18.20
N HIS A 273 -10.36 10.23 -17.80
CA HIS A 273 -9.90 11.41 -18.52
C HIS A 273 -9.13 12.29 -17.54
N TYR A 274 -7.89 12.61 -17.88
CA TYR A 274 -7.03 13.54 -17.16
C TYR A 274 -6.61 14.66 -18.09
N ARG A 275 -6.66 15.88 -17.61
CA ARG A 275 -6.06 17.04 -18.26
C ARG A 275 -5.05 17.65 -17.31
N ASP A 276 -3.78 17.47 -17.64
CA ASP A 276 -2.65 18.00 -16.88
C ASP A 276 -2.17 19.33 -17.47
N GLY A 277 -1.70 20.24 -16.62
CA GLY A 277 -1.28 21.56 -17.07
C GLY A 277 -2.43 22.42 -17.57
N VAL A 278 -3.62 22.32 -16.94
CA VAL A 278 -4.86 23.02 -17.34
C VAL A 278 -4.61 24.51 -17.57
N GLU A 279 -3.83 25.15 -16.70
CA GLU A 279 -3.52 26.58 -16.75
C GLU A 279 -2.24 26.90 -17.53
N ARG A 280 -1.57 25.90 -18.10
CA ARG A 280 -0.37 26.09 -18.93
C ARG A 280 -0.71 26.34 -20.40
N ALA A 281 0.27 26.85 -21.13
CA ALA A 281 0.16 27.07 -22.57
C ALA A 281 -0.10 25.77 -23.34
N ASP A 282 0.50 24.66 -22.88
CA ASP A 282 0.44 23.35 -23.51
C ASP A 282 -0.06 22.28 -22.52
N PRO A 283 -1.38 22.18 -22.29
CA PRO A 283 -1.95 21.11 -21.49
C PRO A 283 -1.80 19.76 -22.20
N VAL A 284 -1.77 18.70 -21.41
CA VAL A 284 -1.72 17.30 -21.86
C VAL A 284 -3.02 16.61 -21.45
N ASP A 285 -3.78 16.12 -22.43
CA ASP A 285 -4.96 15.31 -22.22
C ASP A 285 -4.54 13.82 -22.26
N THR A 286 -4.93 13.05 -21.24
CA THR A 286 -4.74 11.60 -21.15
C THR A 286 -6.10 10.92 -21.01
N ASN A 287 -6.48 10.10 -21.99
CA ASN A 287 -7.71 9.34 -22.00
C ASN A 287 -7.39 7.85 -21.86
N THR A 288 -8.02 7.14 -20.93
CA THR A 288 -7.86 5.69 -20.78
C THR A 288 -9.21 5.00 -20.79
N VAL A 289 -9.36 3.99 -21.64
CA VAL A 289 -10.54 3.11 -21.68
C VAL A 289 -10.07 1.69 -21.51
N GLY A 290 -10.68 0.96 -20.58
CA GLY A 290 -10.26 -0.41 -20.30
C GLY A 290 -11.37 -1.32 -19.80
N ILE A 291 -11.11 -2.61 -19.93
CA ILE A 291 -11.97 -3.68 -19.44
C ILE A 291 -11.12 -4.73 -18.71
N THR A 292 -11.64 -5.24 -17.60
CA THR A 292 -11.00 -6.27 -16.80
C THR A 292 -11.98 -7.42 -16.54
N PHE A 293 -11.51 -8.64 -16.74
CA PHE A 293 -12.18 -9.88 -16.39
C PHE A 293 -11.41 -10.54 -15.24
N SER A 294 -12.07 -11.00 -14.18
CA SER A 294 -11.40 -11.72 -13.08
C SER A 294 -12.26 -12.78 -12.42
N GLY A 295 -11.63 -13.80 -11.84
CA GLY A 295 -12.28 -14.92 -11.15
C GLY A 295 -12.19 -16.24 -11.93
N PRO A 296 -13.18 -17.15 -11.81
CA PRO A 296 -13.25 -18.37 -12.62
C PRO A 296 -13.48 -18.03 -14.10
N LEU A 297 -12.53 -18.40 -14.96
CA LEU A 297 -12.57 -18.14 -16.40
C LEU A 297 -13.02 -19.40 -17.15
N LEU A 298 -13.79 -19.24 -18.21
CA LEU A 298 -14.21 -20.33 -19.11
C LEU A 298 -14.85 -21.54 -18.40
N LYS A 299 -15.59 -21.30 -17.30
CA LYS A 299 -16.29 -22.35 -16.54
C LYS A 299 -17.21 -23.16 -17.47
N GLY A 300 -17.02 -24.48 -17.49
CA GLY A 300 -17.75 -25.40 -18.39
C GLY A 300 -16.98 -25.80 -19.66
N ILE A 301 -15.93 -25.06 -20.04
CA ILE A 301 -15.00 -25.45 -21.13
C ILE A 301 -13.69 -25.94 -20.52
N VAL A 302 -13.08 -25.13 -19.66
CA VAL A 302 -11.87 -25.48 -18.91
C VAL A 302 -12.18 -25.35 -17.42
N ASN A 303 -12.44 -26.49 -16.77
CA ASN A 303 -12.70 -26.51 -15.34
C ASN A 303 -11.45 -26.06 -14.56
N ASP A 304 -11.67 -25.41 -13.42
CA ASP A 304 -10.63 -24.96 -12.49
C ASP A 304 -9.59 -23.98 -13.08
N LEU A 305 -9.92 -23.32 -14.19
CA LEU A 305 -9.15 -22.18 -14.68
C LEU A 305 -9.64 -20.92 -13.97
N SER A 306 -8.75 -20.24 -13.26
CA SER A 306 -9.02 -18.92 -12.69
C SER A 306 -7.95 -17.93 -13.10
N GLY A 307 -8.27 -16.65 -13.10
CA GLY A 307 -7.32 -15.66 -13.57
C GLY A 307 -7.86 -14.24 -13.62
N ASN A 308 -7.06 -13.39 -14.24
CA ASN A 308 -7.37 -12.00 -14.54
C ASN A 308 -6.95 -11.69 -15.98
N ILE A 309 -7.76 -10.93 -16.73
CA ILE A 309 -7.41 -10.36 -18.02
C ILE A 309 -7.76 -8.88 -17.96
N ASN A 310 -6.78 -8.01 -18.15
CA ASN A 310 -6.96 -6.56 -18.21
C ASN A 310 -6.51 -6.06 -19.60
N ALA A 311 -7.37 -5.34 -20.28
CA ALA A 311 -7.07 -4.74 -21.58
C ALA A 311 -7.46 -3.27 -21.55
N TYR A 312 -6.56 -2.38 -21.97
CA TYR A 312 -6.86 -0.95 -22.06
C TYR A 312 -6.11 -0.26 -23.19
N VAL A 313 -6.68 0.85 -23.63
CA VAL A 313 -6.06 1.81 -24.55
C VAL A 313 -5.94 3.12 -23.80
N GLN A 314 -4.78 3.76 -23.92
CA GLN A 314 -4.48 5.06 -23.37
C GLN A 314 -3.96 5.98 -24.46
N ASP A 315 -4.61 7.13 -24.65
CA ASP A 315 -4.19 8.18 -25.56
C ASP A 315 -3.66 9.36 -24.75
N VAL A 316 -2.46 9.84 -25.08
CA VAL A 316 -1.81 11.00 -24.46
C VAL A 316 -1.51 12.02 -25.55
N GLU A 317 -2.15 13.19 -25.50
CA GLU A 317 -1.98 14.26 -26.49
C GLU A 317 -1.72 15.61 -25.81
N SER A 318 -0.68 16.33 -26.23
CA SER A 318 -0.46 17.72 -25.86
C SER A 318 -1.02 18.68 -26.93
N ARG A 319 -1.45 19.87 -26.52
CA ARG A 319 -2.05 20.88 -27.43
C ARG A 319 -1.13 21.22 -28.62
N ASN A 320 0.18 21.32 -28.41
CA ASN A 320 1.16 21.60 -29.46
C ASN A 320 1.67 20.34 -30.20
N LYS A 321 1.15 19.16 -29.85
CA LYS A 321 1.56 17.85 -30.38
C LYS A 321 3.03 17.48 -30.14
N SER A 322 3.65 18.04 -29.10
CA SER A 322 4.95 17.61 -28.59
C SER A 322 4.89 16.26 -27.90
N SER A 323 3.72 15.89 -27.35
CA SER A 323 3.37 14.53 -26.97
C SER A 323 2.13 14.11 -27.75
N ASN A 324 2.21 12.98 -28.45
CA ASN A 324 1.07 12.36 -29.11
C ASN A 324 1.35 10.86 -29.19
N THR A 325 0.81 10.11 -28.23
CA THR A 325 1.10 8.69 -28.06
C THR A 325 -0.17 7.92 -27.76
N THR A 326 -0.37 6.81 -28.46
CA THR A 326 -1.40 5.82 -28.15
C THR A 326 -0.73 4.56 -27.62
N THR A 327 -1.07 4.16 -26.40
CA THR A 327 -0.60 2.94 -25.75
C THR A 327 -1.73 1.94 -25.64
N GLN A 328 -1.55 0.76 -26.19
CA GLN A 328 -2.47 -0.37 -26.03
C GLN A 328 -1.79 -1.40 -25.15
N THR A 329 -2.47 -1.88 -24.12
CA THR A 329 -1.91 -2.86 -23.19
C THR A 329 -2.91 -3.96 -22.91
N VAL A 330 -2.43 -5.19 -22.94
CA VAL A 330 -3.15 -6.39 -22.51
C VAL A 330 -2.28 -7.14 -21.52
N THR A 331 -2.80 -7.36 -20.32
CA THR A 331 -2.20 -8.24 -19.32
C THR A 331 -3.17 -9.37 -19.03
N ALA A 332 -2.66 -10.59 -18.94
CA ALA A 332 -3.45 -11.73 -18.55
C ALA A 332 -2.66 -12.64 -17.62
N SER A 333 -3.30 -13.19 -16.60
CA SER A 333 -2.70 -14.11 -15.65
C SER A 333 -3.68 -15.24 -15.40
N PHE A 334 -3.23 -16.47 -15.63
CA PHE A 334 -4.02 -17.68 -15.55
C PHE A 334 -3.41 -18.65 -14.56
N ASN A 335 -4.25 -19.27 -13.75
CA ASN A 335 -3.86 -20.28 -12.77
C ASN A 335 -4.74 -21.50 -12.97
N LYS A 336 -4.11 -22.68 -12.91
CA LYS A 336 -4.82 -23.94 -13.06
C LYS A 336 -4.09 -25.08 -12.31
N PRO A 337 -4.78 -25.86 -11.48
CA PRO A 337 -4.26 -27.15 -11.01
C PRO A 337 -4.02 -28.10 -12.20
N ILE A 338 -2.82 -28.67 -12.29
CA ILE A 338 -2.38 -29.62 -13.32
C ILE A 338 -2.22 -31.02 -12.69
N TYR A 339 -1.75 -31.98 -13.47
CA TYR A 339 -1.51 -33.35 -13.07
C TYR A 339 -0.43 -33.48 -11.98
N ALA A 340 -0.51 -34.55 -11.19
CA ALA A 340 0.47 -34.92 -10.16
C ALA A 340 0.73 -33.84 -9.08
N GLY A 341 -0.28 -33.05 -8.71
CA GLY A 341 -0.15 -32.05 -7.64
C GLY A 341 0.66 -30.81 -8.04
N TRP A 342 0.94 -30.64 -9.34
CA TRP A 342 1.46 -29.40 -9.89
C TRP A 342 0.36 -28.39 -10.09
N ASN A 343 0.76 -27.14 -9.98
CA ASN A 343 -0.08 -25.98 -10.17
C ASN A 343 0.57 -25.07 -11.19
N GLY A 344 -0.08 -24.84 -12.33
CA GLY A 344 0.44 -24.01 -13.40
C GLY A 344 0.00 -22.57 -13.28
N GLN A 345 0.92 -21.66 -13.55
CA GLN A 345 0.65 -20.24 -13.75
C GLN A 345 1.20 -19.81 -15.11
N ALA A 346 0.39 -19.06 -15.87
CA ALA A 346 0.81 -18.44 -17.12
C ALA A 346 0.43 -16.96 -17.11
N ASP A 347 1.41 -16.08 -17.33
CA ASP A 347 1.20 -14.64 -17.44
C ASP A 347 1.56 -14.18 -18.86
N LEU A 348 0.70 -13.36 -19.46
CA LEU A 348 0.88 -12.74 -20.76
C LEU A 348 0.88 -11.23 -20.58
N PHE A 349 1.80 -10.55 -21.25
CA PHE A 349 1.85 -9.10 -21.33
C PHE A 349 2.12 -8.69 -22.77
N TYR A 350 1.26 -7.82 -23.29
CA TYR A 350 1.40 -7.19 -24.59
C TYR A 350 1.25 -5.70 -24.40
N GLN A 351 2.18 -4.92 -24.96
CA GLN A 351 2.07 -3.49 -25.03
C GLN A 351 2.50 -3.01 -26.41
N PHE A 352 1.71 -2.12 -26.99
CA PHE A 352 2.06 -1.42 -28.22
C PHE A 352 1.94 0.08 -27.97
N ILE A 353 3.05 0.79 -28.15
CA ILE A 353 3.15 2.24 -28.02
C ILE A 353 3.35 2.78 -29.43
N ASN A 354 2.33 3.45 -29.96
CA ASN A 354 2.39 4.21 -31.21
C ASN A 354 2.71 5.66 -30.88
N ASN A 355 3.86 6.16 -31.32
CA ASN A 355 4.28 7.54 -31.07
C ASN A 355 4.21 8.37 -32.36
N GLN A 356 3.26 9.28 -32.39
CA GLN A 356 2.94 10.10 -33.57
C GLN A 356 3.71 11.44 -33.59
N THR A 357 4.68 11.63 -32.69
CA THR A 357 5.55 12.81 -32.69
C THR A 357 6.67 12.67 -33.74
N ARG A 358 7.17 13.80 -34.25
CA ARG A 358 8.23 13.78 -35.27
C ARG A 358 9.49 13.12 -34.72
N ASN A 359 10.05 12.17 -35.48
CA ASN A 359 11.27 11.41 -35.15
C ASN A 359 11.17 10.50 -33.91
N SER A 360 9.96 10.14 -33.49
CA SER A 360 9.78 9.11 -32.47
C SER A 360 9.48 7.75 -33.11
N ASN A 361 9.79 6.70 -32.36
CA ASN A 361 9.59 5.32 -32.80
C ASN A 361 8.51 4.64 -31.99
N ASP A 362 7.76 3.80 -32.68
CA ASP A 362 6.86 2.86 -32.04
C ASP A 362 7.66 1.82 -31.25
N THR A 363 7.06 1.35 -30.15
CA THR A 363 7.63 0.28 -29.34
C THR A 363 6.59 -0.80 -29.09
N THR A 364 6.94 -2.06 -29.35
CA THR A 364 6.11 -3.22 -29.01
C THR A 364 6.82 -4.06 -27.97
N THR A 365 6.15 -4.37 -26.87
CA THR A 365 6.62 -5.34 -25.89
C THR A 365 5.69 -6.54 -25.86
N ARG A 366 6.26 -7.75 -25.94
CA ARG A 366 5.55 -9.02 -25.83
C ARG A 366 6.24 -9.86 -24.79
N GLN A 367 5.51 -10.37 -23.81
CA GLN A 367 6.10 -11.19 -22.76
C GLN A 367 5.16 -12.33 -22.40
N VAL A 368 5.74 -13.51 -22.25
CA VAL A 368 5.07 -14.72 -21.76
C VAL A 368 5.88 -15.24 -20.59
N ARG A 369 5.23 -15.51 -19.47
CA ARG A 369 5.81 -16.17 -18.31
C ARG A 369 5.02 -17.43 -18.02
N ILE A 370 5.72 -18.53 -17.82
CA ILE A 370 5.12 -19.79 -17.40
C ILE A 370 5.86 -20.26 -16.17
N SER A 371 5.13 -20.67 -15.15
CA SER A 371 5.72 -21.31 -13.98
C SER A 371 4.85 -22.45 -13.49
N GLY A 372 5.47 -23.40 -12.82
CA GLY A 372 4.78 -24.50 -12.17
C GLY A 372 5.17 -24.52 -10.71
N GLU A 373 4.21 -24.74 -9.81
CA GLU A 373 4.47 -24.94 -8.40
C GLU A 373 4.13 -26.37 -7.99
N HIS A 374 4.98 -26.95 -7.16
CA HIS A 374 4.75 -28.27 -6.60
C HIS A 374 5.06 -28.29 -5.11
N ALA A 375 4.19 -28.95 -4.34
CA ALA A 375 4.40 -29.15 -2.91
C ALA A 375 5.58 -30.10 -2.67
N LEU A 376 6.54 -29.69 -1.84
CA LEU A 376 7.68 -30.52 -1.46
C LEU A 376 7.55 -31.00 -0.01
N ARG A 377 7.86 -32.28 0.18
CA ARG A 377 8.06 -32.90 1.50
C ARG A 377 9.36 -33.69 1.48
N PHE A 378 10.36 -33.22 2.22
CA PHE A 378 11.69 -33.81 2.21
C PHE A 378 12.35 -33.65 3.59
N PHE A 379 12.84 -34.74 4.19
CA PHE A 379 13.44 -34.76 5.54
C PHE A 379 12.63 -34.03 6.63
N GLY A 380 11.30 -34.08 6.54
CA GLY A 380 10.38 -33.39 7.46
C GLY A 380 10.20 -31.90 7.19
N PHE A 381 10.93 -31.31 6.22
CA PHE A 381 10.59 -30.02 5.66
C PHE A 381 9.34 -30.13 4.80
N LYS A 382 8.48 -29.13 4.90
CA LYS A 382 7.28 -28.94 4.08
C LYS A 382 7.35 -27.57 3.43
N GLY A 383 6.97 -27.50 2.16
CA GLY A 383 6.93 -26.24 1.42
C GLY A 383 6.67 -26.46 -0.05
N ASN A 384 7.30 -25.66 -0.91
CA ASN A 384 7.11 -25.72 -2.35
C ASN A 384 8.38 -25.40 -3.14
N ILE A 385 8.38 -25.84 -4.39
CA ILE A 385 9.32 -25.45 -5.43
C ILE A 385 8.55 -24.86 -6.60
N ARG A 386 9.07 -23.78 -7.18
CA ARG A 386 8.49 -23.12 -8.33
C ARG A 386 9.55 -22.78 -9.38
N PRO A 387 9.83 -23.69 -10.32
CA PRO A 387 10.51 -23.33 -11.56
C PRO A 387 9.61 -22.45 -12.43
N GLY A 388 10.22 -21.53 -13.16
CA GLY A 388 9.52 -20.73 -14.16
C GLY A 388 10.46 -20.23 -15.25
N VAL A 389 9.89 -19.77 -16.34
CA VAL A 389 10.60 -19.12 -17.44
C VAL A 389 9.77 -17.94 -17.91
N MET A 390 10.45 -16.82 -18.17
CA MET A 390 9.87 -15.69 -18.88
C MET A 390 10.63 -15.49 -20.19
N ILE A 391 9.88 -15.25 -21.25
CA ILE A 391 10.40 -14.84 -22.56
C ILE A 391 9.82 -13.47 -22.83
N ARG A 392 10.65 -12.49 -23.18
CA ARG A 392 10.22 -11.15 -23.53
C ARG A 392 10.91 -10.68 -24.80
N GLN A 393 10.13 -10.05 -25.67
CA GLN A 393 10.59 -9.39 -26.87
C GLN A 393 10.21 -7.92 -26.77
N ILE A 394 11.16 -7.03 -26.99
CA ILE A 394 10.95 -5.59 -27.12
C ILE A 394 11.40 -5.19 -28.52
N ASP A 395 10.49 -4.68 -29.32
CA ASP A 395 10.72 -4.22 -30.68
C ASP A 395 10.61 -2.69 -30.74
N ASN A 396 11.67 -2.01 -31.17
CA ASN A 396 11.70 -0.60 -31.54
C ASN A 396 12.56 -0.44 -32.80
N ILE A 397 12.28 0.55 -33.65
CA ILE A 397 12.98 0.78 -34.93
C ILE A 397 14.50 0.94 -34.72
N ASN A 398 14.92 1.55 -33.61
CA ASN A 398 16.33 1.85 -33.33
C ASN A 398 16.92 1.02 -32.19
N SER A 399 16.17 0.08 -31.62
CA SER A 399 16.64 -0.82 -30.56
C SER A 399 15.68 -1.98 -30.39
N GLY A 400 16.18 -3.17 -30.08
CA GLY A 400 15.29 -4.28 -29.77
C GLY A 400 16.03 -5.31 -28.94
N THR A 401 15.29 -6.03 -28.11
CA THR A 401 15.86 -7.05 -27.23
C THR A 401 15.00 -8.30 -27.19
N ASP A 402 15.66 -9.45 -27.19
CA ASP A 402 15.07 -10.74 -26.88
C ASP A 402 15.64 -11.24 -25.55
N ASP A 403 14.75 -11.41 -24.57
CA ASP A 403 15.10 -11.78 -23.22
C ASP A 403 14.58 -13.19 -22.89
N LEU A 404 15.43 -14.01 -22.29
CA LEU A 404 15.09 -15.30 -21.71
C LEU A 404 15.46 -15.28 -20.22
N TYR A 405 14.47 -15.52 -19.36
CA TYR A 405 14.60 -15.42 -17.92
C TYR A 405 14.07 -16.66 -17.18
N PRO A 406 14.83 -17.78 -17.14
CA PRO A 406 14.58 -18.86 -16.20
C PRO A 406 14.70 -18.40 -14.74
N THR A 407 13.80 -18.93 -13.92
CA THR A 407 13.69 -18.62 -12.49
C THR A 407 13.43 -19.87 -11.68
N LEU A 408 13.86 -19.86 -10.42
CA LEU A 408 13.60 -20.92 -9.46
C LEU A 408 13.35 -20.28 -8.09
N ALA A 409 12.21 -20.62 -7.49
CA ALA A 409 11.92 -20.28 -6.10
C ALA A 409 11.70 -21.54 -5.26
N VAL A 410 12.21 -21.55 -4.03
CA VAL A 410 12.00 -22.64 -3.08
C VAL A 410 11.66 -22.03 -1.72
N ASN A 411 10.55 -22.46 -1.12
CA ASN A 411 10.22 -22.15 0.26
C ASN A 411 10.07 -23.47 1.02
N LEU A 412 10.74 -23.62 2.15
CA LEU A 412 10.69 -24.80 2.99
C LEU A 412 10.60 -24.40 4.47
N SER A 413 9.88 -25.17 5.26
CA SER A 413 9.81 -24.98 6.71
C SER A 413 9.75 -26.31 7.45
N LYS A 414 10.35 -26.35 8.64
CA LYS A 414 10.33 -27.50 9.56
C LYS A 414 10.35 -27.00 10.99
N GLY A 415 9.22 -27.10 11.69
CA GLY A 415 9.09 -26.62 13.06
C GLY A 415 9.48 -25.13 13.16
N PRO A 416 10.50 -24.77 13.95
CA PRO A 416 10.98 -23.39 14.10
C PRO A 416 11.84 -22.87 12.94
N HIS A 417 12.18 -23.71 11.96
CA HIS A 417 13.04 -23.36 10.83
C HIS A 417 12.22 -22.96 9.60
N SER A 418 12.64 -21.88 8.94
CA SER A 418 12.17 -21.44 7.61
C SER A 418 13.35 -21.15 6.71
N PHE A 419 13.22 -21.57 5.46
CA PHE A 419 14.20 -21.46 4.38
C PHE A 419 13.49 -20.90 3.14
N ASP A 420 14.08 -19.88 2.55
CA ASP A 420 13.63 -19.26 1.31
C ASP A 420 14.82 -19.06 0.38
N TYR A 421 14.63 -19.44 -0.89
CA TYR A 421 15.63 -19.26 -1.93
C TYR A 421 14.95 -18.78 -3.22
N ASP A 422 15.58 -17.81 -3.86
CA ASP A 422 15.18 -17.27 -5.16
C ASP A 422 16.41 -17.14 -6.07
N MET A 423 16.28 -17.61 -7.30
CA MET A 423 17.28 -17.50 -8.35
C MET A 423 16.63 -17.07 -9.65
N GLY A 424 17.29 -16.17 -10.37
CA GLY A 424 16.91 -15.75 -11.72
C GLY A 424 18.14 -15.59 -12.59
N PHE A 425 18.06 -16.05 -13.84
CA PHE A 425 19.13 -15.89 -14.82
C PHE A 425 18.56 -15.26 -16.08
N ASN A 426 18.93 -14.01 -16.38
CA ASN A 426 18.46 -13.25 -17.52
C ASN A 426 19.51 -13.26 -18.63
N VAL A 427 19.11 -13.69 -19.82
CA VAL A 427 19.87 -13.53 -21.05
C VAL A 427 19.12 -12.52 -21.91
N GLN A 428 19.66 -11.32 -22.04
CA GLN A 428 19.14 -10.27 -22.90
C GLN A 428 20.05 -10.15 -24.12
N ASN A 429 19.51 -10.43 -25.30
CA ASN A 429 20.22 -10.29 -26.56
C ASN A 429 19.69 -9.05 -27.29
N ALA A 430 20.58 -8.10 -27.59
CA ALA A 430 20.23 -6.93 -28.34
C ALA A 430 20.26 -7.22 -29.85
N ARG A 431 19.26 -6.73 -30.58
CA ARG A 431 19.13 -6.99 -32.03
C ARG A 431 20.01 -6.11 -32.92
N LEU A 432 20.53 -5.02 -32.37
CA LEU A 432 21.45 -4.12 -33.07
C LEU A 432 22.84 -4.26 -32.49
N ILE A 433 23.84 -4.36 -33.37
CA ILE A 433 25.25 -4.61 -33.03
C ILE A 433 25.85 -3.53 -32.13
N THR A 434 25.26 -2.33 -32.09
CA THR A 434 25.72 -1.21 -31.24
C THR A 434 25.26 -1.30 -29.79
N ASN A 435 24.37 -2.24 -29.47
CA ASN A 435 23.80 -2.41 -28.13
C ASN A 435 24.41 -3.63 -27.45
N ASP A 436 24.58 -3.57 -26.13
CA ASP A 436 25.19 -4.64 -25.36
C ASP A 436 24.23 -5.83 -25.17
N ASP A 437 24.70 -7.04 -25.42
CA ASP A 437 24.10 -8.25 -24.90
C ASP A 437 24.38 -8.31 -23.39
N VAL A 438 23.41 -8.71 -22.56
CA VAL A 438 23.59 -8.71 -21.10
C VAL A 438 23.13 -10.01 -20.49
N LYS A 439 24.04 -10.70 -19.79
CA LYS A 439 23.71 -11.84 -18.94
C LYS A 439 23.70 -11.40 -17.49
N THR A 440 22.60 -11.65 -16.77
CA THR A 440 22.47 -11.29 -15.35
C THR A 440 22.03 -12.50 -14.52
N LEU A 441 22.81 -12.87 -13.52
CA LEU A 441 22.42 -13.87 -12.51
C LEU A 441 22.09 -13.15 -11.21
N THR A 442 20.92 -13.41 -10.64
CA THR A 442 20.53 -12.95 -9.31
C THR A 442 20.22 -14.13 -8.41
N GLN A 443 20.71 -14.08 -7.17
CA GLN A 443 20.46 -15.10 -6.16
C GLN A 443 20.12 -14.42 -4.84
N ASN A 444 19.06 -14.88 -4.17
CA ASN A 444 18.65 -14.39 -2.86
C ASN A 444 18.33 -15.60 -1.98
N PHE A 445 18.92 -15.64 -0.79
CA PHE A 445 18.77 -16.70 0.18
C PHE A 445 18.43 -16.11 1.54
N TYR A 446 17.46 -16.71 2.22
CA TYR A 446 17.03 -16.31 3.54
C TYR A 446 16.77 -17.54 4.41
N TYR A 447 17.33 -17.52 5.61
CA TYR A 447 17.11 -18.51 6.63
C TYR A 447 16.69 -17.82 7.92
N ARG A 448 15.66 -18.37 8.56
CA ARG A 448 15.16 -17.88 9.85
C ARG A 448 14.89 -19.05 10.79
N TYR A 449 15.31 -18.89 12.03
CA TYR A 449 15.07 -19.82 13.13
C TYR A 449 14.42 -19.06 14.28
N THR A 450 13.18 -19.43 14.62
CA THR A 450 12.42 -18.78 15.68
C THR A 450 12.19 -19.74 16.84
N MET A 451 12.79 -19.42 17.99
CA MET A 451 12.67 -20.17 19.23
C MET A 451 12.16 -19.27 20.34
N GLU A 452 10.91 -19.46 20.73
CA GLU A 452 10.21 -18.65 21.74
C GLU A 452 10.34 -17.15 21.46
N ASN A 453 11.10 -16.45 22.30
CA ASN A 453 11.35 -15.01 22.25
C ASN A 453 12.55 -14.63 21.39
N ASN A 454 13.25 -15.60 20.80
CA ASN A 454 14.46 -15.39 20.01
C ASN A 454 14.20 -15.69 18.54
N THR A 455 14.66 -14.81 17.67
CA THR A 455 14.73 -15.07 16.23
C THR A 455 16.14 -14.82 15.75
N PHE A 456 16.71 -15.81 15.08
CA PHE A 456 17.99 -15.70 14.40
C PHE A 456 17.73 -15.76 12.90
N GLY A 457 18.46 -14.98 12.12
CA GLY A 457 18.39 -15.11 10.69
C GLY A 457 19.68 -14.77 9.96
N LEU A 458 19.76 -15.35 8.77
CA LEU A 458 20.86 -15.22 7.83
C LEU A 458 20.25 -14.86 6.48
N GLU A 459 20.83 -13.87 5.84
CA GLU A 459 20.43 -13.41 4.52
C GLU A 459 21.65 -13.30 3.62
N ILE A 460 21.58 -13.87 2.43
CA ILE A 460 22.65 -13.83 1.43
C ILE A 460 22.04 -13.39 0.11
N ASN A 461 22.63 -12.39 -0.53
CA ASN A 461 22.20 -11.90 -1.83
C ASN A 461 23.41 -11.73 -2.73
N GLY A 462 23.27 -12.14 -3.99
CA GLY A 462 24.31 -12.02 -5.00
C GLY A 462 23.72 -11.59 -6.34
N ALA A 463 24.49 -10.77 -7.07
CA ALA A 463 24.20 -10.46 -8.46
C ALA A 463 25.48 -10.39 -9.28
N ASP A 464 25.45 -11.04 -10.44
CA ASP A 464 26.51 -11.01 -11.45
C ASP A 464 25.90 -10.47 -12.76
N ARG A 465 26.48 -9.40 -13.31
CA ARG A 465 26.05 -8.79 -14.57
C ARG A 465 27.23 -8.75 -15.52
N ASN A 466 27.08 -9.43 -16.66
CA ASN A 466 28.08 -9.58 -17.70
C ASN A 466 27.56 -9.01 -19.04
N PRO A 467 27.80 -7.71 -19.32
CA PRO A 467 27.50 -7.10 -20.61
C PRO A 467 28.60 -7.40 -21.66
N ASP A 468 28.21 -7.61 -22.91
CA ASP A 468 29.09 -7.85 -24.06
C ASP A 468 28.65 -6.98 -25.26
N PRO A 469 29.43 -5.96 -25.67
CA PRO A 469 30.66 -5.50 -25.03
C PRO A 469 30.37 -4.82 -23.68
N GLY A 470 31.37 -4.73 -22.79
CA GLY A 470 31.22 -3.94 -21.56
C GLY A 470 32.01 -4.47 -20.37
N ARG A 471 31.79 -3.86 -19.20
CA ARG A 471 32.44 -4.26 -17.94
C ARG A 471 31.53 -5.15 -17.10
N VAL A 472 32.05 -6.32 -16.75
CA VAL A 472 31.47 -7.22 -15.76
C VAL A 472 31.35 -6.52 -14.40
N SER A 473 30.24 -6.72 -13.71
CA SER A 473 30.05 -6.27 -12.33
C SER A 473 29.46 -7.36 -11.47
N LYS A 474 30.09 -7.61 -10.32
CA LYS A 474 29.66 -8.58 -9.31
C LYS A 474 29.36 -7.85 -8.01
N SER A 475 28.31 -8.27 -7.32
CA SER A 475 27.94 -7.74 -6.01
C SER A 475 27.44 -8.85 -5.11
N PHE A 476 27.77 -8.77 -3.83
CA PHE A 476 27.41 -9.77 -2.83
C PHE A 476 27.16 -9.10 -1.48
N ARG A 477 26.15 -9.57 -0.75
CA ARG A 477 25.84 -9.15 0.61
C ARG A 477 25.47 -10.36 1.46
N ALA A 478 26.12 -10.50 2.61
CA ALA A 478 25.69 -11.40 3.67
C ALA A 478 25.30 -10.59 4.91
N SER A 479 24.22 -10.98 5.57
CA SER A 479 23.70 -10.31 6.76
C SER A 479 23.25 -11.34 7.78
N VAL A 480 23.63 -11.14 9.04
CA VAL A 480 23.22 -11.97 10.17
C VAL A 480 22.53 -11.07 11.18
N PHE A 481 21.43 -11.52 11.74
CA PHE A 481 20.72 -10.78 12.78
C PHE A 481 20.21 -11.71 13.88
N TRP A 482 20.05 -11.12 15.05
CA TRP A 482 19.37 -11.71 16.19
C TRP A 482 18.38 -10.71 16.74
N THR A 483 17.18 -11.19 17.05
CA THR A 483 16.12 -10.41 17.68
C THR A 483 15.68 -11.14 18.93
N HIS A 484 15.66 -10.42 20.05
CA HIS A 484 15.13 -10.90 21.31
C HIS A 484 13.90 -10.08 21.71
N GLN A 485 12.79 -10.74 22.00
CA GLN A 485 11.53 -10.11 22.40
C GLN A 485 11.25 -10.33 23.88
N ILE A 486 11.17 -9.25 24.65
CA ILE A 486 10.80 -9.31 26.07
C ILE A 486 9.35 -8.84 26.20
N GLY A 487 8.46 -9.74 26.58
CA GLY A 487 7.04 -9.43 26.76
C GLY A 487 6.49 -10.00 28.06
N LYS A 488 6.01 -9.12 28.96
CA LYS A 488 5.19 -9.52 30.11
C LYS A 488 3.72 -9.17 29.80
N LYS A 489 2.93 -10.16 29.35
CA LYS A 489 1.46 -10.01 29.39
C LYS A 489 1.03 -10.08 30.85
N VAL A 490 0.86 -8.92 31.50
CA VAL A 490 0.21 -8.88 32.82
C VAL A 490 -1.26 -9.21 32.58
N ARG A 491 -1.63 -10.49 32.77
CA ARG A 491 -3.03 -10.89 32.93
C ARG A 491 -3.53 -10.18 34.19
N LEU A 492 -4.31 -9.12 34.01
CA LEU A 492 -5.14 -8.58 35.09
C LEU A 492 -5.98 -9.75 35.61
N ARG A 493 -5.70 -10.18 36.84
CA ARG A 493 -6.47 -11.21 37.55
C ARG A 493 -7.93 -10.75 37.54
N LYS A 494 -8.82 -11.70 37.22
CA LYS A 494 -10.28 -11.61 37.37
C LYS A 494 -10.64 -10.92 38.70
N LEU A 495 -10.92 -9.63 38.68
CA LEU A 495 -11.46 -8.89 39.83
C LEU A 495 -12.79 -8.19 39.51
N PHE A 496 -13.38 -8.47 38.35
CA PHE A 496 -14.75 -8.05 38.06
C PHE A 496 -15.73 -9.16 38.43
N ARG A 497 -16.09 -9.16 39.71
CA ARG A 497 -17.31 -9.77 40.21
C ARG A 497 -18.47 -9.05 39.51
N ARG A 498 -19.26 -9.85 38.81
CA ARG A 498 -20.46 -9.51 38.06
C ARG A 498 -21.40 -8.67 38.93
N THR A 499 -21.55 -7.39 38.62
CA THR A 499 -22.73 -6.61 38.99
C THR A 499 -23.40 -6.23 37.68
N THR A 500 -24.48 -6.95 37.39
CA THR A 500 -25.41 -6.69 36.30
C THR A 500 -26.11 -5.36 36.54
N THR A 501 -25.63 -4.33 35.86
CA THR A 501 -26.46 -3.19 35.45
C THR A 501 -26.28 -3.06 33.95
N SER A 502 -27.40 -3.18 33.24
CA SER A 502 -27.53 -3.20 31.79
C SER A 502 -26.95 -1.95 31.14
N VAL A 503 -25.70 -2.04 30.70
CA VAL A 503 -25.18 -1.22 29.61
C VAL A 503 -25.60 -1.93 28.30
N PRO A 504 -26.08 -1.22 27.27
CA PRO A 504 -26.35 -1.83 25.99
C PRO A 504 -25.10 -2.56 25.49
N ASN A 505 -25.23 -3.85 25.28
CA ASN A 505 -24.28 -4.68 24.58
C ASN A 505 -24.21 -4.20 23.11
N THR A 506 -23.37 -3.22 22.81
CA THR A 506 -23.07 -2.79 21.42
C THR A 506 -21.61 -2.99 21.01
N TYR A 507 -20.84 -3.79 21.75
CA TYR A 507 -19.52 -4.24 21.33
C TYR A 507 -19.39 -5.77 21.27
N ILE A 508 -20.47 -6.46 20.89
CA ILE A 508 -20.30 -7.67 20.09
C ILE A 508 -20.05 -7.15 18.68
N THR A 509 -18.79 -7.18 18.23
CA THR A 509 -18.43 -7.03 16.81
C THR A 509 -18.92 -8.27 16.05
N THR A 510 -20.23 -8.48 16.01
CA THR A 510 -20.85 -8.95 14.78
C THR A 510 -20.68 -7.78 13.83
N TYR A 511 -19.59 -7.80 13.05
CA TYR A 511 -19.49 -6.98 11.86
C TYR A 511 -20.81 -7.17 11.11
N PRO A 512 -21.60 -6.10 10.88
CA PRO A 512 -22.85 -6.24 10.17
C PRO A 512 -22.50 -6.91 8.85
N SER A 513 -22.95 -8.15 8.68
CA SER A 513 -22.69 -8.92 7.48
C SER A 513 -23.38 -8.17 6.35
N SER A 514 -22.64 -7.33 5.64
CA SER A 514 -23.13 -6.82 4.37
C SER A 514 -23.25 -8.05 3.48
N LYS A 515 -24.49 -8.43 3.16
CA LYS A 515 -24.76 -9.55 2.25
C LYS A 515 -23.90 -9.31 0.99
N GLY A 516 -23.03 -10.28 0.69
CA GLY A 516 -22.19 -10.24 -0.50
C GLY A 516 -20.86 -9.46 -0.44
N LYS A 517 -20.41 -8.92 0.71
CA LYS A 517 -19.02 -8.42 0.89
C LYS A 517 -18.26 -9.35 1.86
N VAL A 518 -16.98 -9.53 1.59
CA VAL A 518 -16.02 -10.04 2.57
C VAL A 518 -15.01 -8.94 2.82
N GLU A 519 -14.81 -8.60 4.08
CA GLU A 519 -13.74 -7.70 4.50
C GLU A 519 -12.61 -8.50 5.14
N LEU A 520 -11.39 -7.96 5.06
CA LEU A 520 -10.22 -8.67 5.59
C LEU A 520 -10.36 -8.96 7.09
N ILE A 521 -10.97 -8.04 7.85
CA ILE A 521 -11.20 -8.20 9.30
C ILE A 521 -12.15 -9.36 9.64
N GLU A 522 -12.96 -9.80 8.68
CA GLU A 522 -13.87 -10.93 8.86
C GLU A 522 -13.16 -12.28 8.67
N LEU A 523 -11.92 -12.25 8.17
CA LEU A 523 -11.05 -13.40 7.94
C LEU A 523 -10.05 -13.51 9.09
N ALA A 524 -10.58 -13.63 10.30
CA ALA A 524 -9.78 -13.60 11.52
C ALA A 524 -8.78 -14.76 11.58
N PRO A 525 -7.50 -14.50 11.93
CA PRO A 525 -6.56 -15.58 12.13
C PRO A 525 -7.07 -16.48 13.26
N SER A 526 -6.70 -17.76 13.25
CA SER A 526 -7.24 -18.85 14.06
C SER A 526 -8.63 -19.37 13.67
N ALA A 527 -9.31 -18.74 12.71
CA ALA A 527 -10.57 -19.27 12.21
C ALA A 527 -10.37 -20.59 11.49
N ASP A 528 -11.37 -21.46 11.58
CA ASP A 528 -11.42 -22.72 10.83
C ASP A 528 -11.59 -22.43 9.33
N MET A 529 -10.75 -23.05 8.49
CA MET A 529 -10.73 -22.82 7.06
C MET A 529 -12.03 -23.22 6.36
N ARG A 530 -12.81 -24.19 6.89
CA ARG A 530 -14.11 -24.55 6.34
C ARG A 530 -15.09 -23.38 6.47
N THR A 531 -15.15 -22.77 7.65
CA THR A 531 -15.99 -21.59 7.91
C THR A 531 -15.61 -20.42 7.00
N ILE A 532 -14.31 -20.22 6.77
CA ILE A 532 -13.80 -19.18 5.88
C ILE A 532 -14.21 -19.46 4.42
N LYS A 533 -14.01 -20.68 3.92
CA LYS A 533 -14.43 -21.08 2.56
C LYS A 533 -15.93 -20.94 2.36
N GLU A 534 -16.75 -21.35 3.33
CA GLU A 534 -18.22 -21.18 3.29
C GLU A 534 -18.62 -19.69 3.26
N ARG A 535 -17.91 -18.82 3.98
CA ARG A 535 -18.15 -17.38 3.95
C ARG A 535 -17.80 -16.78 2.58
N LEU A 536 -16.65 -17.13 2.02
CA LEU A 536 -16.23 -16.70 0.69
C LEU A 536 -17.21 -17.17 -0.40
N ALA A 537 -17.64 -18.44 -0.33
CA ALA A 537 -18.64 -19.00 -1.24
C ALA A 537 -19.99 -18.26 -1.14
N ARG A 538 -20.46 -17.92 0.06
CA ARG A 538 -21.68 -17.10 0.25
C ARG A 538 -21.54 -15.68 -0.29
N ALA A 539 -20.32 -15.16 -0.37
CA ALA A 539 -20.03 -13.90 -1.04
C ALA A 539 -19.74 -14.06 -2.55
N ASN A 540 -19.98 -15.25 -3.10
CA ASN A 540 -19.70 -15.60 -4.49
C ASN A 540 -18.22 -15.34 -4.89
N ILE A 541 -17.30 -15.54 -3.94
CA ILE A 541 -15.85 -15.55 -4.15
C ILE A 541 -15.45 -17.01 -4.31
N THR A 542 -15.26 -17.44 -5.55
CA THR A 542 -14.98 -18.83 -5.94
C THR A 542 -13.78 -18.90 -6.90
N GLY A 543 -13.41 -20.08 -7.38
CA GLY A 543 -12.25 -20.26 -8.26
C GLY A 543 -10.91 -20.09 -7.53
N ALA A 544 -10.89 -20.50 -6.26
CA ALA A 544 -9.67 -20.52 -5.47
C ALA A 544 -8.63 -21.39 -6.13
N TYR A 545 -7.40 -20.94 -6.06
CA TYR A 545 -6.22 -21.69 -6.41
C TYR A 545 -5.53 -22.15 -5.11
N GLU A 546 -5.45 -23.47 -4.90
CA GLU A 546 -4.90 -24.06 -3.66
C GLU A 546 -3.45 -24.51 -3.86
N GLN A 547 -2.56 -23.98 -3.03
CA GLN A 547 -1.18 -24.42 -2.80
C GLN A 547 -1.12 -25.05 -1.40
N ALA A 548 -0.18 -25.97 -1.16
CA ALA A 548 -0.11 -26.84 0.03
C ALA A 548 -0.67 -26.25 1.36
N ASN A 549 -0.29 -25.03 1.72
CA ASN A 549 -0.71 -24.33 2.92
C ASN A 549 -1.23 -22.90 2.65
N LEU A 550 -1.61 -22.60 1.41
CA LEU A 550 -1.96 -21.27 0.93
C LEU A 550 -3.09 -21.35 -0.11
N ILE A 551 -4.14 -20.55 0.06
CA ILE A 551 -5.25 -20.49 -0.90
C ILE A 551 -5.36 -19.08 -1.44
N THR A 552 -5.37 -18.92 -2.76
CA THR A 552 -5.40 -17.61 -3.42
C THR A 552 -6.65 -17.44 -4.27
N TYR A 553 -7.28 -16.26 -4.20
CA TYR A 553 -8.44 -15.87 -5.01
C TYR A 553 -8.13 -14.60 -5.78
N GLU A 554 -8.51 -14.56 -7.07
CA GLU A 554 -8.56 -13.34 -7.87
C GLU A 554 -9.84 -12.57 -7.51
N VAL A 555 -9.72 -11.58 -6.62
CA VAL A 555 -10.87 -10.83 -6.11
C VAL A 555 -10.50 -9.41 -5.71
N VAL A 556 -11.39 -8.48 -6.01
CA VAL A 556 -11.28 -7.07 -5.64
C VAL A 556 -12.05 -6.83 -4.33
N LEU A 557 -11.34 -6.44 -3.28
CA LEU A 557 -11.88 -6.18 -1.94
C LEU A 557 -11.99 -4.66 -1.65
N LEU A 558 -11.15 -3.86 -2.30
CA LEU A 558 -11.22 -2.40 -2.36
C LEU A 558 -11.66 -2.00 -3.77
N ASN A 559 -12.91 -1.56 -3.94
CA ASN A 559 -13.42 -1.20 -5.27
C ASN A 559 -12.80 0.11 -5.78
N GLU A 560 -12.27 0.90 -4.85
CA GLU A 560 -11.67 2.21 -5.03
C GLU A 560 -10.25 2.11 -5.61
N ILE A 561 -9.68 0.91 -5.59
CA ILE A 561 -8.36 0.58 -6.11
C ILE A 561 -8.51 -0.16 -7.44
N GLU A 562 -7.75 0.27 -8.43
CA GLU A 562 -7.84 -0.25 -9.80
C GLU A 562 -6.86 -1.38 -10.06
N GLN A 563 -5.72 -1.28 -9.40
CA GLN A 563 -4.66 -2.27 -9.40
C GLN A 563 -5.22 -3.65 -9.08
N ARG A 564 -4.61 -4.67 -9.72
CA ARG A 564 -4.99 -6.07 -9.51
C ARG A 564 -4.89 -6.42 -8.02
N GLN A 565 -5.94 -7.08 -7.53
CA GLN A 565 -6.07 -7.50 -6.15
C GLN A 565 -6.20 -9.02 -6.06
N ARG A 566 -5.47 -9.61 -5.12
CA ARG A 566 -5.52 -11.05 -4.80
C ARG A 566 -5.74 -11.25 -3.31
N LEU A 567 -6.65 -12.13 -2.94
CA LEU A 567 -6.83 -12.58 -1.56
C LEU A 567 -6.08 -13.89 -1.35
N ALA A 568 -5.06 -13.86 -0.51
CA ALA A 568 -4.23 -15.01 -0.14
C ALA A 568 -4.49 -15.41 1.31
N LEU A 569 -4.71 -16.70 1.56
CA LEU A 569 -5.04 -17.29 2.87
C LEU A 569 -4.01 -18.35 3.23
N GLU A 570 -3.08 -18.01 4.11
CA GLU A 570 -2.09 -18.96 4.64
C GLU A 570 -2.70 -19.71 5.83
N HIS A 571 -2.69 -21.03 5.79
CA HIS A 571 -3.28 -21.88 6.83
C HIS A 571 -2.34 -23.00 7.25
N LYS A 572 -2.53 -23.52 8.47
CA LYS A 572 -1.82 -24.68 9.00
C LYS A 572 -2.82 -25.60 9.66
N GLU A 573 -2.85 -26.87 9.28
CA GLU A 573 -3.73 -27.89 9.88
C GLU A 573 -5.21 -27.46 9.87
N GLY A 574 -5.67 -26.85 8.77
CA GLY A 574 -7.06 -26.39 8.63
C GLY A 574 -7.37 -25.08 9.37
N ILE A 575 -6.39 -24.44 10.03
CA ILE A 575 -6.56 -23.20 10.78
C ILE A 575 -5.88 -22.05 10.03
N LEU A 576 -6.62 -20.97 9.76
CA LEU A 576 -6.09 -19.75 9.15
C LEU A 576 -5.00 -19.14 10.03
N GLN A 577 -3.81 -18.93 9.50
CA GLN A 577 -2.73 -18.22 10.19
C GLN A 577 -2.71 -16.74 9.81
N LYS A 578 -2.98 -16.46 8.53
CA LYS A 578 -2.89 -15.13 7.95
C LYS A 578 -3.82 -15.01 6.74
N ALA A 579 -4.62 -13.95 6.71
CA ALA A 579 -5.29 -13.50 5.49
C ALA A 579 -4.54 -12.30 4.91
N SER A 580 -4.45 -12.17 3.60
CA SER A 580 -3.70 -11.11 2.96
C SER A 580 -4.32 -10.66 1.66
N MET A 581 -4.54 -9.36 1.53
CA MET A 581 -4.87 -8.71 0.28
C MET A 581 -3.59 -8.16 -0.33
N ILE A 582 -3.24 -8.67 -1.50
CA ILE A 582 -2.08 -8.26 -2.28
C ILE A 582 -2.56 -7.33 -3.39
N ILE A 583 -1.89 -6.19 -3.55
CA ILE A 583 -2.19 -5.17 -4.56
C ILE A 583 -0.95 -4.97 -5.41
N GLU A 584 -1.06 -5.25 -6.71
CA GLU A 584 0.06 -5.25 -7.64
C GLU A 584 0.11 -3.98 -8.47
N PHE A 585 1.31 -3.46 -8.72
CA PHE A 585 1.51 -2.34 -9.63
C PHE A 585 1.65 -2.86 -11.06
N ASP A 586 0.98 -2.20 -12.01
CA ASP A 586 1.13 -2.49 -13.44
C ASP A 586 2.48 -1.97 -13.95
N ASP A 587 2.90 -0.79 -13.49
CA ASP A 587 4.21 -0.21 -13.74
C ASP A 587 4.76 0.44 -12.47
N VAL A 588 5.94 0.00 -12.05
CA VAL A 588 6.66 0.52 -10.88
C VAL A 588 7.65 1.63 -11.24
N SER A 589 7.79 1.94 -12.54
CA SER A 589 8.65 3.02 -13.04
C SER A 589 8.01 4.40 -12.80
N ASP A 590 6.68 4.49 -12.81
CA ASP A 590 5.96 5.68 -12.38
C ASP A 590 5.81 5.72 -10.86
N ILE A 591 6.80 6.32 -10.21
CA ILE A 591 6.84 6.48 -8.76
C ILE A 591 5.67 7.33 -8.23
N ASN A 592 5.12 8.24 -9.04
CA ASN A 592 3.98 9.04 -8.62
C ASN A 592 2.72 8.17 -8.55
N ASP A 593 2.50 7.27 -9.51
CA ASP A 593 1.38 6.32 -9.46
C ASP A 593 1.51 5.37 -8.25
N VAL A 594 2.72 4.87 -7.99
CA VAL A 594 3.00 4.03 -6.81
C VAL A 594 2.65 4.77 -5.51
N MET A 595 3.11 6.02 -5.37
CA MET A 595 2.80 6.86 -4.21
C MET A 595 1.29 7.13 -4.09
N GLN A 596 0.64 7.56 -5.18
CA GLN A 596 -0.78 7.89 -5.17
C GLN A 596 -1.63 6.67 -4.82
N THR A 597 -1.34 5.52 -5.41
CA THR A 597 -2.05 4.28 -5.10
C THR A 597 -1.85 3.88 -3.64
N PHE A 598 -0.62 4.01 -3.12
CA PHE A 598 -0.34 3.73 -1.72
C PHE A 598 -1.14 4.64 -0.77
N GLU A 599 -1.26 5.92 -1.07
CA GLU A 599 -2.03 6.87 -0.26
C GLU A 599 -3.55 6.70 -0.44
N ARG A 600 -4.03 6.21 -1.59
CA ARG A 600 -5.43 5.83 -1.82
C ARG A 600 -5.82 4.59 -1.01
N VAL A 601 -5.00 3.53 -1.05
CA VAL A 601 -5.22 2.34 -0.21
C VAL A 601 -5.19 2.74 1.26
N ARG A 602 -4.27 3.63 1.66
CA ARG A 602 -4.23 4.17 3.01
C ARG A 602 -5.54 4.85 3.39
N LYS A 603 -6.07 5.74 2.56
CA LYS A 603 -7.36 6.40 2.78
C LYS A 603 -8.46 5.37 3.04
N GLU A 604 -8.60 4.38 2.15
CA GLU A 604 -9.61 3.32 2.29
C GLU A 604 -9.51 2.54 3.61
N LEU A 605 -8.29 2.32 4.10
CA LEU A 605 -8.06 1.65 5.36
C LEU A 605 -8.36 2.56 6.56
N LEU A 606 -8.05 3.86 6.47
CA LEU A 606 -8.42 4.84 7.51
C LEU A 606 -9.94 4.96 7.62
N ASP A 607 -10.65 5.02 6.50
CA ASP A 607 -12.11 5.11 6.48
C ASP A 607 -12.77 3.85 7.09
N ARG A 608 -12.18 2.66 6.85
CA ARG A 608 -12.69 1.39 7.39
C ARG A 608 -12.29 1.11 8.85
N TYR A 609 -11.07 1.51 9.22
CA TYR A 609 -10.43 1.02 10.45
C TYR A 609 -10.08 2.12 11.45
N GLY A 610 -10.24 3.39 11.09
CA GLY A 610 -9.85 4.57 11.84
C GLY A 610 -8.33 4.82 11.78
N ASN A 611 -7.84 5.71 12.65
CA ASN A 611 -6.40 5.95 12.79
C ASN A 611 -5.65 4.66 13.20
N PRO A 612 -4.45 4.41 12.64
CA PRO A 612 -3.66 3.25 13.01
C PRO A 612 -3.31 3.28 14.50
N THR A 613 -3.26 2.10 15.11
CA THR A 613 -2.72 1.95 16.48
C THR A 613 -1.22 2.22 16.50
N ASN A 614 -0.55 1.95 15.38
CA ASN A 614 0.89 2.03 15.25
C ASN A 614 1.28 2.27 13.79
N PHE A 615 2.34 3.03 13.53
CA PHE A 615 2.82 3.28 12.17
C PHE A 615 4.34 3.50 12.16
N PHE A 616 4.95 3.21 11.03
CA PHE A 616 6.38 3.38 10.81
C PHE A 616 6.63 3.83 9.36
N GLU A 617 7.12 5.05 9.20
CA GLU A 617 7.45 5.65 7.91
C GLU A 617 8.91 6.12 7.86
N GLU A 618 9.69 5.59 6.93
CA GLU A 618 11.08 5.98 6.67
C GLU A 618 11.35 6.00 5.16
N GLY A 619 12.20 6.92 4.68
CA GLY A 619 12.46 7.11 3.25
C GLY A 619 11.38 7.94 2.54
N GLU A 620 11.57 8.24 1.26
CA GLU A 620 10.61 8.97 0.41
C GLU A 620 10.36 8.19 -0.87
N PHE A 621 9.20 8.38 -1.50
CA PHE A 621 8.95 7.88 -2.84
C PHE A 621 9.85 8.67 -3.80
N GLY A 622 10.78 7.98 -4.48
CA GLY A 622 11.70 8.60 -5.43
C GLY A 622 12.26 7.59 -6.42
N ALA A 623 13.11 8.05 -7.35
CA ALA A 623 13.66 7.22 -8.42
C ALA A 623 14.42 5.97 -7.92
N ASN A 624 14.90 5.98 -6.68
CA ASN A 624 15.63 4.87 -6.06
C ASN A 624 14.74 3.93 -5.22
N LEU A 625 13.40 4.05 -5.30
CA LEU A 625 12.45 3.34 -4.42
C LEU A 625 12.74 1.84 -4.29
N ILE A 626 12.98 1.14 -5.41
CA ILE A 626 13.29 -0.30 -5.40
C ILE A 626 14.54 -0.61 -4.56
N ASN A 627 15.60 0.19 -4.74
CA ASN A 627 16.84 0.01 -3.98
C ASN A 627 16.66 0.38 -2.52
N ASP A 628 15.87 1.42 -2.22
CA ASP A 628 15.60 1.86 -0.87
C ASP A 628 14.73 0.84 -0.09
N ILE A 629 13.76 0.19 -0.74
CA ILE A 629 13.00 -0.93 -0.15
C ILE A 629 13.95 -2.11 0.13
N ASN A 630 14.77 -2.51 -0.85
CA ASN A 630 15.65 -3.68 -0.73
C ASN A 630 16.82 -3.48 0.27
N SER A 631 17.17 -2.23 0.56
CA SER A 631 18.17 -1.86 1.58
C SER A 631 17.55 -1.50 2.93
N GLY A 632 16.22 -1.49 3.07
CA GLY A 632 15.52 -1.13 4.30
C GLY A 632 15.54 0.37 4.62
N LYS A 633 15.93 1.23 3.66
CA LYS A 633 15.89 2.70 3.77
C LYS A 633 14.50 3.27 3.48
N PHE A 634 13.64 2.49 2.83
CA PHE A 634 12.23 2.80 2.65
C PHE A 634 11.37 1.81 3.43
N ILE A 635 10.62 2.32 4.41
CA ILE A 635 9.64 1.56 5.18
C ILE A 635 8.36 2.39 5.26
N ARG A 636 7.24 1.75 4.98
CA ARG A 636 5.90 2.32 5.14
C ARG A 636 4.99 1.23 5.70
N ILE A 637 4.74 1.29 7.00
CA ILE A 637 3.93 0.31 7.72
C ILE A 637 2.89 1.04 8.56
N MET A 638 1.66 0.54 8.55
CA MET A 638 0.57 0.99 9.42
C MET A 638 -0.11 -0.24 10.00
N GLU A 639 -0.45 -0.20 11.28
CA GLU A 639 -1.05 -1.32 11.99
C GLU A 639 -2.28 -0.92 12.79
N TRP A 640 -3.31 -1.76 12.72
CA TRP A 640 -4.52 -1.67 13.53
C TRP A 640 -4.62 -2.90 14.41
N TYR A 641 -4.62 -2.69 15.72
CA TYR A 641 -4.76 -3.80 16.66
C TYR A 641 -6.23 -4.15 16.83
N ARG A 642 -6.52 -5.45 16.68
CA ARG A 642 -7.86 -6.04 16.78
C ARG A 642 -7.84 -7.14 17.85
N PRO A 643 -9.00 -7.53 18.40
CA PRO A 643 -9.07 -8.60 19.39
C PRO A 643 -8.41 -9.91 18.92
N ASP A 644 -8.56 -10.23 17.63
CA ASP A 644 -8.07 -11.50 17.06
C ASP A 644 -6.65 -11.42 16.49
N GLY A 645 -6.06 -10.22 16.35
CA GLY A 645 -4.74 -10.06 15.77
C GLY A 645 -4.43 -8.62 15.35
N ILE A 646 -3.52 -8.48 14.40
CA ILE A 646 -3.03 -7.20 13.89
C ILE A 646 -3.34 -7.14 12.39
N ILE A 647 -3.94 -6.04 11.93
CA ILE A 647 -3.99 -5.73 10.50
C ILE A 647 -2.77 -4.87 10.20
N ARG A 648 -1.88 -5.30 9.30
CA ARG A 648 -0.71 -4.55 8.85
C ARG A 648 -0.87 -4.18 7.38
N TYR A 649 -0.69 -2.90 7.06
CA TYR A 649 -0.61 -2.37 5.71
C TYR A 649 0.77 -1.81 5.43
N GLY A 650 1.32 -2.08 4.25
CA GLY A 650 2.57 -1.48 3.82
C GLY A 650 3.08 -2.00 2.49
N ILE A 651 4.31 -1.59 2.16
CA ILE A 651 5.10 -2.15 1.07
C ILE A 651 6.19 -3.04 1.69
N PRO A 652 5.98 -4.37 1.76
CA PRO A 652 7.01 -5.26 2.30
C PRO A 652 8.18 -5.37 1.31
N ARG A 653 9.36 -5.65 1.85
CA ARG A 653 10.48 -6.11 1.06
C ARG A 653 10.22 -7.55 0.62
N ARG A 654 10.64 -7.89 -0.60
CA ARG A 654 10.51 -9.22 -1.19
C ARG A 654 11.84 -9.77 -1.68
N LEU A 655 11.98 -11.09 -1.69
CA LEU A 655 13.19 -11.74 -2.19
C LEU A 655 13.32 -11.67 -3.71
N ASP A 656 12.18 -11.66 -4.42
CA ASP A 656 12.13 -11.48 -5.88
C ASP A 656 12.25 -10.02 -6.34
N ARG A 657 12.41 -9.09 -5.39
CA ARG A 657 12.57 -7.64 -5.61
C ARG A 657 11.39 -6.95 -6.30
N GLN A 658 10.24 -7.62 -6.44
CA GLN A 658 9.03 -6.97 -6.94
C GLN A 658 8.47 -6.03 -5.88
N ILE A 659 7.96 -4.88 -6.31
CA ILE A 659 7.22 -3.95 -5.44
C ILE A 659 5.74 -4.31 -5.53
N ARG A 660 5.09 -4.43 -4.38
CA ARG A 660 3.64 -4.54 -4.25
C ARG A 660 3.22 -4.04 -2.88
N MET A 661 1.93 -3.73 -2.73
CA MET A 661 1.36 -3.43 -1.41
C MET A 661 0.67 -4.65 -0.84
N GLU A 662 0.70 -4.77 0.47
CA GLU A 662 0.00 -5.84 1.18
C GLU A 662 -0.76 -5.30 2.38
N VAL A 663 -2.02 -5.75 2.51
CA VAL A 663 -2.82 -5.62 3.74
C VAL A 663 -2.99 -7.02 4.31
N GLN A 664 -2.32 -7.32 5.42
CA GLN A 664 -2.32 -8.64 6.05
C GLN A 664 -3.04 -8.60 7.40
N PHE A 665 -3.83 -9.63 7.71
CA PHE A 665 -4.40 -9.87 9.03
C PHE A 665 -3.83 -11.16 9.61
N ALA A 666 -3.03 -11.05 10.67
CA ALA A 666 -2.39 -12.17 11.34
C ALA A 666 -2.32 -11.95 12.85
N ARG A 667 -2.10 -13.02 13.64
CA ARG A 667 -1.98 -12.90 15.11
C ARG A 667 -0.86 -11.96 15.52
N ASN A 668 0.30 -12.12 14.89
CA ASN A 668 1.53 -11.39 15.18
C ASN A 668 2.27 -11.10 13.87
N PHE A 669 3.13 -10.08 13.89
CA PHE A 669 4.06 -9.78 12.81
C PHE A 669 5.49 -9.69 13.34
N PRO A 670 6.50 -9.85 12.46
CA PRO A 670 7.84 -9.37 12.75
C PRO A 670 7.83 -7.88 13.14
N PRO A 671 8.82 -7.40 13.91
CA PRO A 671 9.03 -5.97 14.14
C PRO A 671 8.98 -5.14 12.85
N GLU A 672 8.59 -3.86 12.90
CA GLU A 672 8.31 -3.03 11.71
C GLU A 672 9.56 -2.71 10.88
N ASN A 673 10.74 -2.82 11.49
CA ASN A 673 12.04 -2.73 10.83
C ASN A 673 12.42 -4.02 10.08
N ASP A 674 11.85 -5.17 10.44
CA ASP A 674 11.97 -6.39 9.63
C ASP A 674 11.00 -6.26 8.46
N THR A 675 11.51 -5.77 7.34
CA THR A 675 10.73 -5.51 6.12
C THR A 675 10.35 -6.80 5.37
N LEU A 676 10.91 -7.95 5.74
CA LEU A 676 10.61 -9.27 5.15
C LEU A 676 9.39 -9.91 5.85
N TRP A 677 8.22 -9.34 5.59
CA TRP A 677 6.93 -9.85 6.07
C TRP A 677 5.93 -10.18 4.95
N SER A 678 6.35 -10.06 3.69
CA SER A 678 5.56 -10.42 2.51
C SER A 678 5.15 -11.91 2.49
N ILE A 679 4.05 -12.23 1.80
CA ILE A 679 3.80 -13.62 1.37
C ILE A 679 4.62 -13.95 0.12
N GLU A 680 5.85 -14.45 0.31
CA GLU A 680 6.79 -14.81 -0.77
C GLU A 680 6.25 -15.87 -1.74
N ARG A 681 5.35 -16.73 -1.25
CA ARG A 681 4.75 -17.83 -2.04
C ARG A 681 3.84 -17.32 -3.17
N VAL A 682 3.20 -16.16 -3.01
CA VAL A 682 2.39 -15.55 -4.07
C VAL A 682 3.31 -14.72 -4.97
N ARG A 683 3.37 -15.02 -6.27
CA ARG A 683 4.03 -14.21 -7.30
C ARG A 683 3.04 -13.77 -8.35
#